data_AF-T0R885-F1
#
_entry.id   AF-T0R885-F1
#
_cell.length_a   1.000
_cell.length_b   1.000
_cell.length_c   1.000
_cell.angle_alpha   90.00
_cell.angle_beta   90.00
_cell.angle_gamma   90.00
#
_symmetry.space_group_name_H-M   'P 1'
#
loop_
_entity.id
_entity.type
_entity.pdbx_description
1 polymer ?
#
loop_
_entity_poly.entity_id
_entity_poly.type
_entity_poly.pdbx_seq_one_letter_code
_entity_poly.pdbx_strand_id
1 'polypeptide(L)'
;MAQPTQYCWVDFNKAFELAHTAARQQRCLAQYDANGAVYLESVLRNTDRHAFAAAYHTPGSNYEIAILRGLEGTVAGVEWLDAIASVATSVDEEVAYWQRHGIGAFRYQWHNLFLPGLVETVTLRNVFGLETSVILKSTVESQGPWTTVVFSPPFVLDLLFAGHCNASLIRGTPDDILNTWCDGQSPRPFESFIGLSPYERHIGVVRDTLGPFLAIDLYIVPVLSPVGALATDLISAFHDTLNASSAALYSALDGALVVTPVPPAWPSNLLVYGGSPFCTYLEPQTYVQAPFTSTDDCTRSSQWTVRIPRRSLVLALALVNDSIDVICAQQSLTSTICAKTLLAAKELAPRGHRDSTLLQNATAAVAALNISVMQFASDVSQANYSLLLQPLLQPPFAFYGWILLLDWIAGIREVISLQGDNGTLVLISDAYDTTSTTPTSAVIGSSTLGLYYLVAYSVVALGAVALATLVVSTVSHHDVTGTNFFVFNRVAGSTWLGRPLLLLRGGSAILLLSSAPISLTQPYGVFVQLALPRHSIWETSIMAWEATWVSYVLHEVVLPLRYQNACFLAILGTALAWLCTVIIDVAWPLTVTTSVDRECSIAEAYYTMLCASAVVQTGHRQRLLLLSAVQCLGLPCLWLFNWAKCKNRQSPSLKDARLPFVGQVFLASRHDAAAQLASGLIPLGPWLFLDLKLWRLLITSPSVAIIGPFEPHAAVYRDNRWVPRVWVVVGTMYVAAAIYSSVSYLGLAQGLLTNDLVWPAFNMTGSHSFLANWFNEPAHVLGADSSAIALTNHQQINALGLFNLTQP
;
A
#
# COMPACT_ATOMS: atom_id res chain seq x y z
N MET A 1 -32.35 -3.63 8.94
CA MET A 1 -33.35 -2.59 8.58
C MET A 1 -32.85 -1.15 8.73
N ALA A 2 -31.76 -0.87 9.45
CA ALA A 2 -31.20 0.49 9.59
C ALA A 2 -30.21 0.86 8.47
N GLN A 3 -30.38 0.33 7.26
CA GLN A 3 -29.48 0.64 6.15
C GLN A 3 -29.75 2.05 5.62
N PRO A 4 -28.72 2.79 5.17
CA PRO A 4 -28.84 4.16 4.68
C PRO A 4 -29.35 4.18 3.23
N THR A 5 -30.54 3.65 2.98
CA THR A 5 -31.19 3.69 1.66
C THR A 5 -32.69 3.63 1.81
N GLN A 6 -33.38 4.48 1.05
CA GLN A 6 -34.81 4.42 0.87
C GLN A 6 -35.17 3.44 -0.24
N TYR A 7 -36.10 2.54 0.05
CA TYR A 7 -36.58 1.59 -0.95
C TYR A 7 -37.49 2.27 -1.98
N CYS A 8 -37.45 1.74 -3.20
CA CYS A 8 -38.35 2.08 -4.28
C CYS A 8 -39.37 0.95 -4.52
N TRP A 9 -38.97 -0.30 -4.25
CA TRP A 9 -39.82 -1.48 -4.42
C TRP A 9 -39.60 -2.52 -3.32
N VAL A 10 -40.63 -3.34 -3.10
CA VAL A 10 -40.49 -4.55 -2.28
C VAL A 10 -39.74 -5.62 -3.06
N ASP A 11 -40.13 -5.86 -4.31
CA ASP A 11 -39.75 -7.03 -5.10
C ASP A 11 -38.98 -6.65 -6.38
N PHE A 12 -38.22 -7.60 -6.93
CA PHE A 12 -37.45 -7.38 -8.18
C PHE A 12 -38.32 -7.22 -9.42
N ASN A 13 -39.57 -7.69 -9.40
CA ASN A 13 -40.52 -7.48 -10.50
C ASN A 13 -41.19 -6.10 -10.43
N LYS A 14 -40.85 -5.28 -9.43
CA LYS A 14 -41.36 -3.91 -9.25
C LYS A 14 -42.89 -3.89 -9.11
N ALA A 15 -43.50 -4.98 -8.62
CA ALA A 15 -44.94 -5.11 -8.46
C ALA A 15 -45.47 -4.27 -7.28
N PHE A 16 -44.66 -4.06 -6.26
CA PHE A 16 -45.02 -3.30 -5.06
C PHE A 16 -44.11 -2.08 -4.91
N GLU A 17 -44.67 -0.89 -5.12
CA GLU A 17 -43.97 0.38 -5.06
C GLU A 17 -43.95 0.95 -3.62
N LEU A 18 -42.82 1.55 -3.21
CA LEU A 18 -42.60 2.07 -1.85
C LEU A 18 -42.18 3.55 -1.78
N ALA A 19 -41.90 4.23 -2.91
CA ALA A 19 -41.39 5.59 -2.83
C ALA A 19 -42.41 6.57 -2.23
N HIS A 20 -41.92 7.50 -1.40
CA HIS A 20 -42.75 8.47 -0.67
C HIS A 20 -43.51 9.46 -1.56
N THR A 21 -43.06 9.67 -2.80
CA THR A 21 -43.75 10.50 -3.80
C THR A 21 -43.84 9.79 -5.14
N ALA A 22 -44.83 10.16 -5.94
CA ALA A 22 -44.97 9.63 -7.30
C ALA A 22 -43.79 10.05 -8.20
N ALA A 23 -43.27 11.27 -8.02
CA ALA A 23 -42.12 11.77 -8.76
C ALA A 23 -40.84 10.99 -8.41
N ARG A 24 -40.60 10.69 -7.12
CA ARG A 24 -39.51 9.81 -6.71
C ARG A 24 -39.66 8.40 -7.29
N GLN A 25 -40.87 7.84 -7.31
CA GLN A 25 -41.11 6.52 -7.90
C GLN A 25 -40.71 6.48 -9.39
N GLN A 26 -41.04 7.53 -10.15
CA GLN A 26 -40.62 7.66 -11.55
C GLN A 26 -39.11 7.84 -11.68
N ARG A 27 -38.47 8.59 -10.77
CA ARG A 27 -37.01 8.72 -10.71
C ARG A 27 -36.33 7.37 -10.42
N CYS A 28 -36.89 6.57 -9.51
CA CYS A 28 -36.42 5.21 -9.25
C CYS A 28 -36.42 4.36 -10.53
N LEU A 29 -37.54 4.35 -11.28
CA LEU A 29 -37.65 3.64 -12.55
C LEU A 29 -36.63 4.12 -13.59
N ALA A 30 -36.37 5.42 -13.64
CA ALA A 30 -35.50 6.01 -14.66
C ALA A 30 -34.00 5.87 -14.34
N GLN A 31 -33.61 5.80 -13.05
CA GLN A 31 -32.21 5.94 -12.64
C GLN A 31 -31.68 4.85 -11.70
N TYR A 32 -32.53 4.22 -10.90
CA TYR A 32 -32.09 3.33 -9.81
C TYR A 32 -32.50 1.88 -10.00
N ASP A 33 -33.13 1.53 -11.11
CA ASP A 33 -33.72 0.21 -11.29
C ASP A 33 -32.68 -0.92 -11.36
N ALA A 34 -31.45 -0.62 -11.81
CA ALA A 34 -30.32 -1.54 -11.79
C ALA A 34 -29.59 -1.61 -10.41
N ASN A 35 -30.00 -0.82 -9.42
CA ASN A 35 -29.40 -0.76 -8.09
C ASN A 35 -30.17 -1.66 -7.10
N GLY A 36 -29.59 -2.78 -6.69
CA GLY A 36 -30.18 -3.71 -5.74
C GLY A 36 -30.53 -3.08 -4.39
N ALA A 37 -29.82 -2.04 -3.96
CA ALA A 37 -30.05 -1.39 -2.67
C ALA A 37 -31.44 -0.73 -2.52
N VAL A 38 -32.12 -0.40 -3.63
CA VAL A 38 -33.47 0.18 -3.59
C VAL A 38 -34.60 -0.86 -3.59
N TYR A 39 -34.26 -2.16 -3.54
CA TYR A 39 -35.20 -3.27 -3.47
C TYR A 39 -35.13 -3.95 -2.11
N LEU A 40 -36.27 -4.08 -1.42
CA LEU A 40 -36.31 -4.78 -0.13
C LEU A 40 -35.96 -6.28 -0.29
N GLU A 41 -36.35 -6.89 -1.40
CA GLU A 41 -36.05 -8.28 -1.77
C GLU A 41 -34.54 -8.58 -1.70
N SER A 42 -33.69 -7.67 -2.17
CA SER A 42 -32.23 -7.88 -2.16
C SER A 42 -31.70 -8.17 -0.76
N VAL A 43 -32.21 -7.46 0.24
CA VAL A 43 -31.79 -7.57 1.64
C VAL A 43 -32.42 -8.79 2.30
N LEU A 44 -33.71 -9.04 2.03
CA LEU A 44 -34.44 -10.16 2.62
C LEU A 44 -33.91 -11.52 2.16
N ARG A 45 -33.51 -11.64 0.90
CA ARG A 45 -32.89 -12.87 0.36
C ARG A 45 -31.53 -13.19 0.97
N ASN A 46 -30.83 -12.18 1.51
CA ASN A 46 -29.47 -12.27 2.04
C ASN A 46 -29.40 -12.07 3.56
N THR A 47 -30.53 -12.19 4.28
CA THR A 47 -30.60 -12.07 5.74
C THR A 47 -31.00 -13.42 6.35
N ASP A 48 -30.51 -13.71 7.57
CA ASP A 48 -31.01 -14.86 8.34
C ASP A 48 -32.52 -14.70 8.61
N ARG A 49 -33.32 -15.50 7.92
CA ARG A 49 -34.79 -15.46 7.99
C ARG A 49 -35.34 -15.76 9.38
N HIS A 50 -34.70 -16.64 10.15
CA HIS A 50 -35.20 -17.00 11.48
C HIS A 50 -34.96 -15.84 12.45
N ALA A 51 -33.78 -15.24 12.39
CA ALA A 51 -33.47 -14.04 13.15
C ALA A 51 -34.38 -12.86 12.74
N PHE A 52 -34.59 -12.68 11.43
CA PHE A 52 -35.45 -11.63 10.90
C PHE A 52 -36.91 -11.80 11.35
N ALA A 53 -37.49 -12.99 11.18
CA ALA A 53 -38.87 -13.27 11.57
C ALA A 53 -39.06 -13.10 13.09
N ALA A 54 -38.12 -13.58 13.90
CA ALA A 54 -38.18 -13.42 15.35
C ALA A 54 -38.12 -11.94 15.79
N ALA A 55 -37.38 -11.09 15.06
CA ALA A 55 -37.21 -9.68 15.39
C ALA A 55 -38.34 -8.79 14.85
N TYR A 56 -38.89 -9.10 13.68
CA TYR A 56 -39.76 -8.18 12.94
C TYR A 56 -41.10 -8.76 12.49
N HIS A 57 -41.28 -10.08 12.46
CA HIS A 57 -42.53 -10.75 12.07
C HIS A 57 -43.31 -11.18 13.33
N THR A 58 -43.55 -10.24 14.24
CA THR A 58 -44.39 -10.45 15.43
C THR A 58 -45.76 -9.78 15.23
N PRO A 59 -46.86 -10.37 15.75
CA PRO A 59 -48.18 -9.76 15.66
C PRO A 59 -48.21 -8.33 16.22
N GLY A 60 -48.66 -7.37 15.40
CA GLY A 60 -48.68 -5.95 15.72
C GLY A 60 -47.35 -5.23 15.56
N SER A 61 -46.34 -5.85 14.92
CA SER A 61 -45.10 -5.16 14.61
C SER A 61 -45.29 -4.10 13.53
N ASN A 62 -44.44 -3.08 13.55
CA ASN A 62 -44.43 -2.06 12.50
C ASN A 62 -44.20 -2.64 11.11
N TYR A 63 -43.40 -3.72 11.00
CA TYR A 63 -43.15 -4.38 9.72
C TYR A 63 -44.38 -5.14 9.20
N GLU A 64 -45.12 -5.80 10.10
CA GLU A 64 -46.38 -6.46 9.72
C GLU A 64 -47.39 -5.45 9.19
N ILE A 65 -47.60 -4.36 9.94
CA ILE A 65 -48.54 -3.30 9.60
C ILE A 65 -48.15 -2.63 8.28
N ALA A 66 -46.89 -2.21 8.16
CA ALA A 66 -46.44 -1.39 7.04
C ALA A 66 -46.29 -2.18 5.74
N ILE A 67 -45.87 -3.44 5.79
CA ILE A 67 -45.47 -4.23 4.62
C ILE A 67 -46.30 -5.50 4.47
N LEU A 68 -46.31 -6.38 5.47
CA LEU A 68 -46.87 -7.73 5.31
C LEU A 68 -48.36 -7.72 4.97
N ARG A 69 -49.17 -6.91 5.66
CA ARG A 69 -50.62 -6.83 5.39
C ARG A 69 -50.94 -6.44 3.96
N GLY A 70 -50.18 -5.49 3.40
CA GLY A 70 -50.34 -5.06 2.01
C GLY A 70 -49.99 -6.17 1.02
N LEU A 71 -48.95 -6.97 1.30
CA LEU A 71 -48.57 -8.12 0.49
C LEU A 71 -49.62 -9.25 0.57
N GLU A 72 -50.05 -9.60 1.79
CA GLU A 72 -51.06 -10.63 2.05
C GLU A 72 -52.43 -10.31 1.41
N GLY A 73 -52.71 -9.02 1.19
CA GLY A 73 -53.90 -8.55 0.48
C GLY A 73 -53.93 -8.89 -1.01
N THR A 74 -52.84 -9.40 -1.59
CA THR A 74 -52.73 -9.70 -3.02
C THR A 74 -52.20 -11.12 -3.29
N VAL A 75 -52.65 -11.75 -4.38
CA VAL A 75 -52.16 -13.08 -4.78
C VAL A 75 -50.64 -13.05 -5.05
N ALA A 76 -50.18 -12.04 -5.79
CA ALA A 76 -48.76 -11.87 -6.11
C ALA A 76 -47.89 -11.66 -4.85
N GLY A 77 -48.42 -10.99 -3.82
CA GLY A 77 -47.68 -10.72 -2.59
C GLY A 77 -47.54 -11.97 -1.73
N VAL A 78 -48.59 -12.80 -1.65
CA VAL A 78 -48.51 -14.11 -0.98
C VAL A 78 -47.53 -15.04 -1.70
N GLU A 79 -47.59 -15.12 -3.03
CA GLU A 79 -46.63 -15.90 -3.82
C GLU A 79 -45.18 -15.43 -3.61
N TRP A 80 -44.96 -14.12 -3.55
CA TRP A 80 -43.65 -13.55 -3.27
C TRP A 80 -43.17 -13.85 -1.85
N LEU A 81 -44.05 -13.77 -0.85
CA LEU A 81 -43.73 -14.13 0.54
C LEU A 81 -43.30 -15.60 0.65
N ASP A 82 -44.01 -16.52 -0.01
CA ASP A 82 -43.66 -17.94 -0.07
C ASP A 82 -42.32 -18.16 -0.80
N ALA A 83 -42.09 -17.43 -1.89
CA ALA A 83 -40.84 -17.49 -2.65
C ALA A 83 -39.65 -17.03 -1.80
N ILE A 84 -39.77 -15.89 -1.12
CA ILE A 84 -38.72 -15.36 -0.23
C ILE A 84 -38.48 -16.28 0.96
N ALA A 85 -39.54 -16.86 1.53
CA ALA A 85 -39.44 -17.77 2.67
C ALA A 85 -38.66 -19.06 2.35
N SER A 86 -38.59 -19.45 1.08
CA SER A 86 -37.92 -20.67 0.60
C SER A 86 -36.52 -20.46 0.02
N VAL A 87 -35.98 -19.23 0.03
CA VAL A 87 -34.66 -18.92 -0.54
C VAL A 87 -33.55 -19.62 0.24
N ALA A 88 -32.79 -20.44 -0.47
CA ALA A 88 -31.56 -21.09 -0.03
C ALA A 88 -30.60 -21.17 -1.22
N THR A 89 -30.03 -20.03 -1.61
CA THR A 89 -29.16 -19.89 -2.79
C THR A 89 -27.70 -19.76 -2.38
N SER A 90 -26.81 -20.29 -3.23
CA SER A 90 -25.38 -19.95 -3.20
C SER A 90 -25.15 -18.52 -3.73
N VAL A 91 -23.95 -17.97 -3.49
CA VAL A 91 -23.58 -16.63 -3.98
C VAL A 91 -23.70 -16.54 -5.51
N ASP A 92 -23.24 -17.56 -6.24
CA ASP A 92 -23.30 -17.58 -7.72
C ASP A 92 -24.74 -17.61 -8.25
N GLU A 93 -25.63 -18.36 -7.59
CA GLU A 93 -27.05 -18.42 -7.95
C GLU A 93 -27.77 -17.10 -7.67
N GLU A 94 -27.40 -16.41 -6.58
CA GLU A 94 -27.97 -15.12 -6.22
C GLU A 94 -27.51 -14.04 -7.21
N VAL A 95 -26.23 -14.02 -7.59
CA VAL A 95 -25.72 -13.14 -8.64
C VAL A 95 -26.45 -13.37 -9.96
N ALA A 96 -26.64 -14.63 -10.37
CA ALA A 96 -27.39 -14.97 -11.58
C ALA A 96 -28.88 -14.59 -11.48
N TYR A 97 -29.48 -14.64 -10.29
CA TYR A 97 -30.85 -14.18 -10.06
C TYR A 97 -30.97 -12.65 -10.19
N TRP A 98 -30.03 -11.89 -9.64
CA TRP A 98 -29.99 -10.42 -9.75
C TRP A 98 -29.79 -9.97 -11.19
N GLN A 99 -28.83 -10.57 -11.90
CA GLN A 99 -28.54 -10.27 -13.30
C GLN A 99 -29.75 -10.53 -14.22
N ARG A 100 -30.52 -11.59 -13.95
CA ARG A 100 -31.76 -11.88 -14.70
C ARG A 100 -32.84 -10.80 -14.53
N HIS A 101 -32.82 -10.07 -13.42
CA HIS A 101 -33.71 -8.93 -13.16
C HIS A 101 -33.09 -7.58 -13.54
N GLY A 102 -31.94 -7.58 -14.24
CA GLY A 102 -31.25 -6.36 -14.64
C GLY A 102 -30.54 -5.61 -13.51
N ILE A 103 -30.38 -6.25 -12.34
CA ILE A 103 -29.70 -5.66 -11.19
C ILE A 103 -28.20 -5.95 -11.32
N GLY A 104 -27.41 -4.89 -11.47
CA GLY A 104 -25.97 -4.96 -11.73
C GLY A 104 -25.09 -4.27 -10.69
N ALA A 105 -25.69 -3.55 -9.73
CA ALA A 105 -24.96 -2.84 -8.69
C ALA A 105 -25.72 -2.86 -7.36
N PHE A 106 -25.00 -2.69 -6.26
CA PHE A 106 -25.58 -2.47 -4.93
C PHE A 106 -24.91 -1.24 -4.31
N ARG A 107 -25.60 -0.11 -4.33
CA ARG A 107 -25.07 1.20 -3.93
C ARG A 107 -25.97 1.84 -2.89
N TYR A 108 -25.46 2.00 -1.68
CA TYR A 108 -26.15 2.76 -0.64
C TYR A 108 -26.21 4.25 -0.99
N GLN A 109 -27.18 4.95 -0.40
CA GLN A 109 -27.21 6.40 -0.40
C GLN A 109 -26.20 6.95 0.61
N TRP A 110 -25.72 8.17 0.35
CA TRP A 110 -24.86 8.90 1.29
C TRP A 110 -25.69 9.35 2.49
N HIS A 111 -25.21 9.07 3.70
CA HIS A 111 -25.92 9.39 4.93
C HIS A 111 -24.91 9.62 6.06
N ASN A 112 -25.25 10.48 7.01
CA ASN A 112 -24.44 10.72 8.21
C ASN A 112 -25.09 10.25 9.52
N LEU A 113 -25.87 9.18 9.44
CA LEU A 113 -26.44 8.54 10.63
C LEU A 113 -25.37 7.73 11.34
N PHE A 114 -24.60 7.00 10.55
CA PHE A 114 -23.39 6.32 10.98
C PHE A 114 -22.31 6.62 9.97
N LEU A 115 -21.10 6.81 10.46
CA LEU A 115 -19.90 7.00 9.67
C LEU A 115 -19.21 5.64 9.59
N PRO A 116 -19.13 5.02 8.39
CA PRO A 116 -18.59 3.68 8.25
C PRO A 116 -17.09 3.64 8.54
N GLY A 117 -16.64 2.58 9.19
CA GLY A 117 -15.25 2.21 9.35
C GLY A 117 -14.68 1.56 8.09
N LEU A 118 -13.39 1.78 7.86
CA LEU A 118 -12.63 1.20 6.75
C LEU A 118 -11.28 0.75 7.27
N VAL A 119 -10.91 -0.49 6.99
CA VAL A 119 -9.53 -0.97 7.18
C VAL A 119 -9.01 -1.39 5.81
N GLU A 120 -7.99 -0.67 5.33
CA GLU A 120 -7.37 -0.94 4.05
C GLU A 120 -5.94 -1.41 4.25
N THR A 121 -5.57 -2.50 3.60
CA THR A 121 -4.26 -3.16 3.77
C THR A 121 -3.52 -3.34 2.45
N VAL A 122 -2.19 -3.36 2.53
CA VAL A 122 -1.28 -3.78 1.48
C VAL A 122 -0.53 -5.02 1.95
N THR A 123 -0.36 -5.99 1.05
CA THR A 123 0.42 -7.20 1.33
C THR A 123 1.82 -7.04 0.78
N LEU A 124 2.83 -7.07 1.66
CA LEU A 124 4.23 -7.14 1.27
C LEU A 124 4.61 -8.61 1.11
N ARG A 125 5.06 -9.00 -0.07
CA ARG A 125 5.47 -10.38 -0.39
C ARG A 125 6.98 -10.43 -0.62
N ASN A 126 7.68 -11.18 0.22
CA ASN A 126 9.13 -11.34 0.12
C ASN A 126 9.53 -12.43 -0.91
N VAL A 127 10.83 -12.65 -1.09
CA VAL A 127 11.39 -13.61 -2.07
C VAL A 127 10.90 -15.06 -1.86
N PHE A 128 10.61 -15.45 -0.62
CA PHE A 128 10.10 -16.78 -0.29
C PHE A 128 8.61 -16.95 -0.59
N GLY A 129 7.91 -15.85 -0.88
CA GLY A 129 6.45 -15.81 -0.96
C GLY A 129 5.78 -15.72 0.40
N LEU A 130 6.51 -15.36 1.47
CA LEU A 130 5.88 -15.04 2.75
C LEU A 130 5.23 -13.67 2.64
N GLU A 131 4.01 -13.59 3.16
CA GLU A 131 3.15 -12.42 3.07
C GLU A 131 3.05 -11.75 4.43
N THR A 132 3.19 -10.43 4.44
CA THR A 132 3.01 -9.60 5.63
C THR A 132 2.10 -8.44 5.25
N SER A 133 0.93 -8.38 5.87
CA SER A 133 -0.04 -7.32 5.63
C SER A 133 0.26 -6.11 6.50
N VAL A 134 0.22 -4.93 5.89
CA VAL A 134 0.41 -3.64 6.56
C VAL A 134 -0.81 -2.76 6.26
N ILE A 135 -1.32 -2.06 7.27
CA ILE A 135 -2.52 -1.24 7.15
C ILE A 135 -2.16 0.10 6.50
N LEU A 136 -2.71 0.40 5.33
CA LEU A 136 -2.51 1.66 4.61
C LEU A 136 -3.31 2.80 5.23
N LYS A 137 -4.58 2.53 5.55
CA LYS A 137 -5.46 3.46 6.28
C LYS A 137 -6.47 2.70 7.11
N SER A 138 -6.86 3.29 8.22
CA SER A 138 -7.87 2.76 9.12
C SER A 138 -8.72 3.88 9.66
N THR A 139 -10.04 3.78 9.51
CA THR A 139 -11.02 4.62 10.17
C THR A 139 -11.93 3.72 10.99
N VAL A 140 -12.25 4.16 12.21
CA VAL A 140 -13.16 3.43 13.10
C VAL A 140 -14.57 3.88 12.79
N GLU A 141 -15.51 2.94 12.80
CA GLU A 141 -16.94 3.26 12.70
C GLU A 141 -17.38 4.16 13.86
N SER A 142 -18.31 5.07 13.60
CA SER A 142 -18.85 5.95 14.64
C SER A 142 -20.29 6.36 14.34
N GLN A 143 -21.01 6.77 15.38
CA GLN A 143 -22.32 7.41 15.24
C GLN A 143 -22.13 8.80 14.64
N GLY A 144 -22.90 9.13 13.62
CA GLY A 144 -22.90 10.44 13.01
C GLY A 144 -23.97 11.37 13.60
N PRO A 145 -24.03 12.63 13.16
CA PRO A 145 -24.94 13.64 13.70
C PRO A 145 -26.39 13.51 13.23
N TRP A 146 -26.72 12.54 12.36
CA TRP A 146 -28.09 12.24 11.90
C TRP A 146 -28.72 13.33 10.99
N THR A 147 -28.05 14.45 10.67
CA THR A 147 -28.68 15.59 9.97
C THR A 147 -29.24 15.28 8.57
N THR A 148 -28.79 14.23 7.88
CA THR A 148 -29.29 13.86 6.54
C THR A 148 -30.62 13.11 6.54
N VAL A 149 -31.11 12.67 7.71
CA VAL A 149 -32.33 11.87 7.81
C VAL A 149 -33.55 12.57 7.22
N VAL A 150 -33.56 13.91 7.20
CA VAL A 150 -34.72 14.67 6.72
C VAL A 150 -34.84 14.60 5.19
N PHE A 151 -33.81 14.13 4.50
CA PHE A 151 -33.78 13.92 3.04
C PHE A 151 -34.07 12.46 2.69
N SER A 152 -33.31 11.54 3.28
CA SER A 152 -33.41 10.11 3.04
C SER A 152 -33.37 9.32 4.37
N PRO A 153 -34.49 9.18 5.10
CA PRO A 153 -34.57 8.34 6.29
C PRO A 153 -34.16 6.88 6.04
N PRO A 154 -33.58 6.19 7.04
CA PRO A 154 -33.47 4.75 7.03
C PRO A 154 -34.87 4.12 7.11
N PHE A 155 -35.06 2.97 6.47
CA PHE A 155 -36.35 2.28 6.37
C PHE A 155 -37.04 2.01 7.71
N VAL A 156 -36.28 1.86 8.80
CA VAL A 156 -36.87 1.69 10.15
C VAL A 156 -37.76 2.86 10.56
N LEU A 157 -37.48 4.08 10.10
CA LEU A 157 -38.34 5.25 10.36
C LEU A 157 -39.62 5.18 9.53
N ASP A 158 -39.55 4.74 8.27
CA ASP A 158 -40.73 4.58 7.43
C ASP A 158 -41.69 3.56 8.06
N LEU A 159 -41.15 2.45 8.58
CA LEU A 159 -41.92 1.46 9.33
C LEU A 159 -42.56 2.06 10.58
N LEU A 160 -41.84 2.92 11.32
CA LEU A 160 -42.37 3.58 12.52
C LEU A 160 -43.52 4.53 12.18
N PHE A 161 -43.41 5.32 11.12
CA PHE A 161 -44.48 6.23 10.69
C PHE A 161 -45.72 5.46 10.24
N ALA A 162 -45.53 4.42 9.42
CA ALA A 162 -46.62 3.57 8.97
C ALA A 162 -47.30 2.79 10.10
N GLY A 163 -46.50 2.21 11.01
CA GLY A 163 -46.98 1.53 12.21
C GLY A 163 -47.80 2.45 13.12
N HIS A 164 -47.32 3.68 13.35
CA HIS A 164 -48.02 4.70 14.14
C HIS A 164 -49.40 5.04 13.56
N CYS A 165 -49.49 5.18 12.24
CA CYS A 165 -50.75 5.45 11.55
C CYS A 165 -51.61 4.21 11.31
N ASN A 166 -51.15 3.01 11.71
CA ASN A 166 -51.73 1.72 11.35
C ASN A 166 -52.05 1.63 9.84
N ALA A 167 -51.08 2.01 9.01
CA ALA A 167 -51.17 2.13 7.56
C ALA A 167 -50.06 1.36 6.85
N SER A 168 -50.25 1.06 5.56
CA SER A 168 -49.26 0.38 4.71
C SER A 168 -48.36 1.40 3.99
N LEU A 169 -47.10 1.02 3.76
CA LEU A 169 -46.16 1.76 2.89
C LEU A 169 -46.31 1.37 1.40
N ILE A 170 -46.99 0.28 1.10
CA ILE A 170 -47.14 -0.20 -0.27
C ILE A 170 -48.15 0.69 -0.98
N ARG A 171 -47.69 1.38 -2.02
CA ARG A 171 -48.53 2.33 -2.76
C ARG A 171 -49.70 1.61 -3.41
N GLY A 172 -50.88 2.21 -3.30
CA GLY A 172 -52.10 1.70 -3.94
C GLY A 172 -52.82 0.58 -3.18
N THR A 173 -52.35 0.19 -1.99
CA THR A 173 -53.18 -0.63 -1.08
C THR A 173 -54.33 0.20 -0.50
N PRO A 174 -55.42 -0.42 -0.03
CA PRO A 174 -56.55 0.30 0.57
C PRO A 174 -56.18 1.14 1.80
N ASP A 175 -55.11 0.73 2.49
CA ASP A 175 -54.56 1.32 3.71
C ASP A 175 -53.22 2.04 3.48
N ASP A 176 -52.92 2.43 2.23
CA ASP A 176 -51.74 3.23 1.88
C ASP A 176 -51.65 4.48 2.78
N ILE A 177 -50.49 4.70 3.40
CA ILE A 177 -50.23 5.80 4.32
C ILE A 177 -50.51 7.18 3.70
N LEU A 178 -50.35 7.32 2.39
CA LEU A 178 -50.62 8.57 1.67
C LEU A 178 -52.13 8.85 1.50
N ASN A 179 -52.98 7.84 1.71
CA ASN A 179 -54.44 7.91 1.56
C ASN A 179 -55.19 7.63 2.87
N THR A 180 -54.47 7.28 3.95
CA THR A 180 -55.05 6.89 5.23
C THR A 180 -55.07 8.05 6.21
N TRP A 181 -56.11 8.11 7.05
CA TRP A 181 -56.19 9.08 8.14
C TRP A 181 -55.24 8.68 9.26
N CYS A 182 -54.44 9.63 9.72
CA CYS A 182 -53.50 9.42 10.83
C CYS A 182 -53.76 10.47 11.91
N ASP A 183 -53.85 10.04 13.18
CA ASP A 183 -54.12 10.91 14.33
C ASP A 183 -55.35 11.84 14.16
N GLY A 184 -56.40 11.34 13.51
CA GLY A 184 -57.62 12.10 13.26
C GLY A 184 -57.46 13.24 12.24
N GLN A 185 -56.36 13.25 11.49
CA GLN A 185 -56.07 14.20 10.44
C GLN A 185 -56.29 13.54 9.07
N SER A 186 -56.78 14.33 8.11
CA SER A 186 -56.90 13.90 6.72
C SER A 186 -55.53 13.50 6.16
N PRO A 187 -55.46 12.64 5.13
CA PRO A 187 -54.21 12.21 4.51
C PRO A 187 -53.33 13.41 4.11
N ARG A 188 -52.02 13.28 4.34
CA ARG A 188 -51.01 14.35 4.14
C ARG A 188 -49.83 13.82 3.34
N PRO A 189 -49.03 14.72 2.73
CA PRO A 189 -47.74 14.33 2.16
C PRO A 189 -46.84 13.67 3.22
N PHE A 190 -46.03 12.70 2.79
CA PHE A 190 -45.15 11.94 3.68
C PHE A 190 -44.17 12.84 4.47
N GLU A 191 -43.68 13.93 3.85
CA GLU A 191 -42.82 14.93 4.50
C GLU A 191 -43.44 15.57 5.77
N SER A 192 -44.75 15.45 5.99
CA SER A 192 -45.38 15.99 7.21
C SER A 192 -44.97 15.25 8.48
N PHE A 193 -44.49 14.00 8.39
CA PHE A 193 -44.11 13.18 9.55
C PHE A 193 -42.87 13.68 10.29
N ILE A 194 -42.03 14.51 9.67
CA ILE A 194 -40.84 15.10 10.32
C ILE A 194 -41.10 16.45 11.00
N GLY A 195 -42.31 17.01 10.91
CA GLY A 195 -42.67 18.21 11.65
C GLY A 195 -41.94 19.50 11.24
N LEU A 196 -41.43 19.59 10.01
CA LEU A 196 -40.77 20.81 9.50
C LEU A 196 -41.77 21.89 9.00
N SER A 197 -43.06 21.61 9.03
CA SER A 197 -44.11 22.58 8.66
C SER A 197 -44.38 23.59 9.78
N PRO A 198 -44.61 24.88 9.47
CA PRO A 198 -44.66 25.48 8.14
C PRO A 198 -43.26 25.65 7.53
N TYR A 199 -43.12 25.37 6.23
CA TYR A 199 -41.85 25.43 5.49
C TYR A 199 -41.42 26.89 5.22
N GLU A 200 -41.12 27.62 6.28
CA GLU A 200 -40.72 29.02 6.23
C GLU A 200 -39.20 29.17 6.10
N ARG A 201 -38.74 30.37 5.74
CA ARG A 201 -37.32 30.72 5.68
C ARG A 201 -36.51 29.82 4.72
N HIS A 202 -35.32 29.40 5.12
CA HIS A 202 -34.44 28.56 4.30
C HIS A 202 -34.95 27.12 4.14
N ILE A 203 -35.76 26.60 5.08
CA ILE A 203 -36.42 25.29 4.93
C ILE A 203 -37.32 25.30 3.69
N GLY A 204 -38.11 26.37 3.50
CA GLY A 204 -38.93 26.57 2.31
C GLY A 204 -38.11 26.59 1.02
N VAL A 205 -36.97 27.30 1.03
CA VAL A 205 -36.06 27.36 -0.13
C VAL A 205 -35.52 25.99 -0.52
N VAL A 206 -35.14 25.15 0.45
CA VAL A 206 -34.70 23.76 0.19
C VAL A 206 -35.83 22.98 -0.48
N ARG A 207 -37.02 23.03 0.11
CA ARG A 207 -38.19 22.31 -0.37
C ARG A 207 -38.61 22.75 -1.77
N ASP A 208 -38.57 24.05 -2.07
CA ASP A 208 -38.92 24.57 -3.39
C ASP A 208 -37.90 24.17 -4.45
N THR A 209 -36.61 24.12 -4.08
CA THR A 209 -35.50 23.81 -4.98
C THR A 209 -35.40 22.31 -5.29
N LEU A 210 -35.44 21.46 -4.26
CA LEU A 210 -35.23 20.01 -4.39
C LEU A 210 -36.54 19.24 -4.44
N GLY A 211 -37.61 19.72 -3.80
CA GLY A 211 -38.88 19.03 -3.66
C GLY A 211 -39.16 18.62 -2.20
N PRO A 212 -40.19 17.78 -1.98
CA PRO A 212 -40.59 17.36 -0.64
C PRO A 212 -39.45 16.71 0.16
N PHE A 213 -39.41 16.98 1.46
CA PHE A 213 -38.50 16.28 2.35
C PHE A 213 -38.83 14.78 2.40
N LEU A 214 -37.89 13.95 2.85
CA LEU A 214 -37.98 12.48 2.83
C LEU A 214 -38.11 11.88 1.42
N ALA A 215 -37.93 12.65 0.35
CA ALA A 215 -37.96 12.16 -1.03
C ALA A 215 -36.75 12.64 -1.85
N ILE A 216 -35.64 12.94 -1.18
CA ILE A 216 -34.42 13.48 -1.77
C ILE A 216 -33.30 12.47 -1.56
N ASP A 217 -32.86 11.85 -2.65
CA ASP A 217 -31.82 10.83 -2.61
C ASP A 217 -30.43 11.50 -2.61
N LEU A 218 -29.51 10.95 -1.82
CA LEU A 218 -28.15 11.49 -1.67
C LEU A 218 -27.15 10.48 -2.23
N TYR A 219 -26.33 10.88 -3.22
CA TYR A 219 -25.31 10.00 -3.80
C TYR A 219 -23.95 10.69 -3.87
N ILE A 220 -22.90 9.95 -3.52
CA ILE A 220 -21.54 10.40 -3.75
C ILE A 220 -21.25 10.43 -5.26
N VAL A 221 -20.64 11.51 -5.72
CA VAL A 221 -20.14 11.64 -7.08
C VAL A 221 -18.68 11.19 -7.08
N PRO A 222 -18.31 10.16 -7.87
CA PRO A 222 -16.91 9.76 -7.99
C PRO A 222 -16.10 10.83 -8.74
N VAL A 223 -14.80 10.91 -8.45
CA VAL A 223 -13.89 11.80 -9.19
C VAL A 223 -13.94 11.44 -10.68
N LEU A 224 -14.11 12.45 -11.53
CA LEU A 224 -14.25 12.25 -12.97
C LEU A 224 -12.91 11.93 -13.61
N SER A 225 -12.87 10.92 -14.48
CA SER A 225 -11.66 10.50 -15.19
C SER A 225 -10.89 11.66 -15.86
N PRO A 226 -11.53 12.62 -16.58
CA PRO A 226 -10.81 13.75 -17.16
C PRO A 226 -10.13 14.66 -16.13
N VAL A 227 -10.75 14.84 -14.96
CA VAL A 227 -10.21 15.69 -13.88
C VAL A 227 -9.03 14.98 -13.21
N GLY A 228 -9.14 13.68 -12.97
CA GLY A 228 -8.04 12.85 -12.48
C GLY A 228 -6.83 12.86 -13.43
N ALA A 229 -7.06 12.64 -14.72
CA ALA A 229 -5.99 12.64 -15.73
C ALA A 229 -5.24 13.99 -15.80
N LEU A 230 -5.97 15.11 -15.75
CA LEU A 230 -5.36 16.45 -15.71
C LEU A 230 -4.53 16.66 -14.44
N ALA A 231 -5.00 16.19 -13.28
CA ALA A 231 -4.25 16.31 -12.04
C ALA A 231 -2.97 15.48 -12.07
N THR A 232 -3.02 14.24 -12.58
CA THR A 232 -1.83 13.38 -12.74
C THR A 232 -0.79 14.04 -13.64
N ASP A 233 -1.22 14.57 -14.80
CA ASP A 233 -0.34 15.29 -15.73
C ASP A 233 0.33 16.51 -15.07
N LEU A 234 -0.46 17.34 -14.39
CA LEU A 234 0.04 18.52 -13.68
C LEU A 234 0.99 18.18 -12.52
N ILE A 235 0.71 17.12 -11.77
CA ILE A 235 1.59 16.67 -10.69
C ILE A 235 2.92 16.19 -11.28
N SER A 236 2.90 15.39 -12.35
CA SER A 236 4.14 14.98 -13.02
C SER A 236 4.92 16.18 -13.56
N ALA A 237 4.25 17.11 -14.23
CA ALA A 237 4.87 18.32 -14.75
C ALA A 237 5.47 19.20 -13.65
N PHE A 238 4.80 19.30 -12.49
CA PHE A 238 5.34 20.00 -11.33
C PHE A 238 6.65 19.35 -10.86
N HIS A 239 6.67 18.03 -10.68
CA HIS A 239 7.89 17.31 -10.28
C HIS A 239 9.02 17.46 -11.32
N ASP A 240 8.70 17.45 -12.62
CA ASP A 240 9.68 17.64 -13.70
C ASP A 240 10.34 19.03 -13.66
N THR A 241 9.62 20.05 -13.19
CA THR A 241 10.15 21.41 -13.09
C THR A 241 10.97 21.69 -11.81
N LEU A 242 10.97 20.77 -10.85
CA LEU A 242 11.71 20.95 -9.59
C LEU A 242 13.22 20.76 -9.77
N ASN A 243 13.98 21.78 -9.36
CA ASN A 243 15.43 21.79 -9.28
C ASN A 243 15.85 22.41 -7.93
N ALA A 244 17.15 22.49 -7.63
CA ALA A 244 17.63 23.01 -6.34
C ALA A 244 17.11 24.43 -6.00
N SER A 245 16.97 25.30 -7.00
CA SER A 245 16.47 26.68 -6.80
C SER A 245 14.95 26.75 -6.64
N SER A 246 14.18 26.05 -7.48
CA SER A 246 12.71 26.02 -7.36
C SER A 246 12.26 25.25 -6.12
N ALA A 247 13.02 24.23 -5.70
CA ALA A 247 12.81 23.53 -4.43
C ALA A 247 13.01 24.44 -3.21
N ALA A 248 14.07 25.27 -3.22
CA ALA A 248 14.30 26.26 -2.17
C ALA A 248 13.15 27.27 -2.10
N LEU A 249 12.71 27.80 -3.25
CA LEU A 249 11.55 28.69 -3.34
C LEU A 249 10.26 28.03 -2.82
N TYR A 250 10.00 26.77 -3.22
CA TYR A 250 8.84 26.02 -2.75
C TYR A 250 8.87 25.80 -1.23
N SER A 251 10.05 25.50 -0.67
CA SER A 251 10.23 25.35 0.77
C SER A 251 10.02 26.65 1.55
N ALA A 252 10.36 27.79 0.92
CA ALA A 252 10.27 29.13 1.48
C ALA A 252 8.87 29.74 1.37
N LEU A 253 7.95 29.14 0.58
CA LEU A 253 6.53 29.49 0.68
C LEU A 253 6.11 29.29 2.14
N ASP A 254 5.54 30.33 2.75
CA ASP A 254 4.98 30.23 4.10
C ASP A 254 4.03 29.02 4.19
N GLY A 255 3.79 28.52 5.41
CA GLY A 255 2.86 27.40 5.62
C GLY A 255 1.51 27.61 4.90
N ALA A 256 0.69 26.55 4.81
CA ALA A 256 -0.54 26.58 4.00
C ALA A 256 -1.33 27.90 4.12
N LEU A 257 -1.57 28.55 2.98
CA LEU A 257 -2.23 29.86 2.91
C LEU A 257 -3.69 29.69 3.38
N VAL A 258 -4.06 30.43 4.41
CA VAL A 258 -5.43 30.41 4.95
C VAL A 258 -6.22 31.56 4.36
N VAL A 259 -7.36 31.26 3.75
CA VAL A 259 -8.21 32.23 3.04
C VAL A 259 -9.66 32.10 3.44
N THR A 260 -10.44 33.17 3.28
CA THR A 260 -11.90 33.20 3.50
C THR A 260 -12.59 33.55 2.18
N PRO A 261 -12.77 32.58 1.27
CA PRO A 261 -13.22 32.84 -0.08
C PRO A 261 -14.69 33.28 -0.08
N VAL A 262 -14.98 34.36 -0.78
CA VAL A 262 -16.31 34.91 -0.99
C VAL A 262 -16.56 34.97 -2.49
N PRO A 263 -17.43 34.10 -3.03
CA PRO A 263 -17.87 34.16 -4.40
C PRO A 263 -18.37 35.57 -4.79
N PRO A 264 -17.86 36.14 -5.89
CA PRO A 264 -18.21 37.50 -6.31
C PRO A 264 -19.65 37.60 -6.83
N ALA A 265 -20.28 36.48 -7.17
CA ALA A 265 -21.69 36.43 -7.56
C ALA A 265 -22.63 36.72 -6.37
N TRP A 266 -22.14 36.65 -5.13
CA TRP A 266 -22.97 36.84 -3.94
C TRP A 266 -22.98 38.30 -3.52
N PRO A 267 -24.16 38.95 -3.42
CA PRO A 267 -24.25 40.34 -3.01
C PRO A 267 -23.75 40.57 -1.57
N SER A 268 -23.02 41.66 -1.35
CA SER A 268 -22.43 41.99 -0.05
C SER A 268 -23.43 42.49 1.01
N ASN A 269 -24.69 42.72 0.63
CA ASN A 269 -25.73 43.31 1.46
C ASN A 269 -26.78 42.29 1.94
N LEU A 270 -26.47 41.00 1.90
CA LEU A 270 -27.35 39.92 2.33
C LEU A 270 -26.95 39.36 3.70
N LEU A 271 -27.94 38.87 4.44
CA LEU A 271 -27.72 38.02 5.60
C LEU A 271 -27.63 36.58 5.11
N VAL A 272 -26.61 35.86 5.57
CA VAL A 272 -26.31 34.49 5.16
C VAL A 272 -26.69 33.53 6.29
N TYR A 273 -27.26 32.37 5.98
CA TYR A 273 -27.75 31.42 6.99
C TYR A 273 -26.94 30.13 7.02
N GLY A 274 -26.31 29.68 5.94
CA GLY A 274 -25.42 28.52 6.01
C GLY A 274 -25.02 27.97 4.65
N GLY A 275 -23.89 27.24 4.62
CA GLY A 275 -23.38 26.56 3.43
C GLY A 275 -23.77 25.08 3.32
N SER A 276 -24.56 24.56 4.26
CA SER A 276 -24.99 23.17 4.33
C SER A 276 -26.50 23.07 4.14
N PRO A 277 -27.02 22.26 3.19
CA PRO A 277 -28.46 22.03 3.06
C PRO A 277 -29.04 21.21 4.21
N PHE A 278 -28.19 20.56 5.02
CA PHE A 278 -28.62 19.66 6.10
C PHE A 278 -29.06 20.38 7.37
N CYS A 279 -28.73 21.66 7.49
CA CYS A 279 -29.04 22.46 8.65
C CYS A 279 -30.37 23.19 8.45
N THR A 280 -31.42 22.70 9.12
CA THR A 280 -32.78 23.22 9.02
C THR A 280 -33.07 24.39 9.97
N TYR A 281 -32.17 24.67 10.90
CA TYR A 281 -32.30 25.78 11.85
C TYR A 281 -30.98 26.53 11.93
N LEU A 282 -30.96 27.70 11.29
CA LEU A 282 -29.77 28.50 11.11
C LEU A 282 -30.02 29.94 11.53
N GLU A 283 -29.03 30.53 12.19
CA GLU A 283 -29.02 31.94 12.60
C GLU A 283 -28.35 32.81 11.52
N PRO A 284 -28.84 34.04 11.27
CA PRO A 284 -28.27 34.92 10.27
C PRO A 284 -26.85 35.37 10.66
N GLN A 285 -25.94 35.34 9.69
CA GLN A 285 -24.56 35.78 9.78
C GLN A 285 -24.25 36.82 8.70
N THR A 286 -23.18 37.58 8.92
CA THR A 286 -22.63 38.56 7.96
C THR A 286 -21.43 38.03 7.20
N TYR A 287 -21.07 36.77 7.41
CA TYR A 287 -19.95 36.10 6.77
C TYR A 287 -20.42 34.79 6.14
N VAL A 288 -19.72 34.38 5.07
CA VAL A 288 -19.97 33.10 4.40
C VAL A 288 -19.63 31.94 5.35
N GLN A 289 -20.53 30.97 5.47
CA GLN A 289 -20.35 29.80 6.33
C GLN A 289 -19.82 28.60 5.55
N ALA A 290 -19.17 27.68 6.26
CA ALA A 290 -18.58 26.49 5.64
C ALA A 290 -19.63 25.62 4.89
N PRO A 291 -19.23 24.92 3.81
CA PRO A 291 -20.05 23.89 3.19
C PRO A 291 -20.30 22.71 4.15
N PHE A 292 -21.19 21.79 3.74
CA PHE A 292 -21.52 20.61 4.54
C PHE A 292 -20.32 19.70 4.81
N THR A 293 -20.37 18.94 5.90
CA THR A 293 -19.52 17.77 6.14
C THR A 293 -20.37 16.63 6.69
N SER A 294 -19.91 15.39 6.58
CA SER A 294 -20.57 14.24 7.21
C SER A 294 -20.63 14.34 8.73
N THR A 295 -19.72 15.09 9.36
CA THR A 295 -19.65 15.30 10.81
C THR A 295 -20.39 16.54 11.31
N ASP A 296 -21.02 17.31 10.43
CA ASP A 296 -21.71 18.55 10.79
C ASP A 296 -23.03 18.27 11.54
N ASP A 297 -23.09 18.71 12.79
CA ASP A 297 -24.24 18.59 13.68
C ASP A 297 -25.16 19.82 13.67
N CYS A 298 -24.85 20.81 12.82
CA CYS A 298 -25.60 22.05 12.67
C CYS A 298 -25.71 22.89 13.96
N THR A 299 -24.85 22.66 14.96
CA THR A 299 -24.86 23.42 16.22
C THR A 299 -23.97 24.64 16.20
N ARG A 300 -22.98 24.70 15.30
CA ARG A 300 -22.00 25.77 15.21
C ARG A 300 -21.97 26.39 13.83
N SER A 301 -22.15 27.70 13.77
CA SER A 301 -21.81 28.49 12.59
C SER A 301 -20.34 28.87 12.63
N SER A 302 -19.56 28.39 11.65
CA SER A 302 -18.16 28.79 11.45
C SER A 302 -18.01 29.55 10.14
N GLN A 303 -17.11 30.54 10.14
CA GLN A 303 -16.74 31.24 8.91
C GLN A 303 -15.99 30.30 7.97
N TRP A 304 -16.39 30.27 6.70
CA TRP A 304 -15.75 29.42 5.72
C TRP A 304 -14.30 29.81 5.52
N THR A 305 -13.42 28.88 5.89
CA THR A 305 -11.98 29.07 5.87
C THR A 305 -11.35 27.93 5.09
N VAL A 306 -10.61 28.24 4.03
CA VAL A 306 -9.91 27.25 3.21
C VAL A 306 -8.42 27.34 3.49
N ARG A 307 -7.83 26.22 3.90
CA ARG A 307 -6.39 26.08 4.11
C ARG A 307 -5.77 25.47 2.86
N ILE A 308 -5.08 26.29 2.07
CA ILE A 308 -4.53 25.90 0.76
C ILE A 308 -3.10 25.35 0.95
N PRO A 309 -2.85 24.04 0.71
CA PRO A 309 -1.50 23.51 0.78
C PRO A 309 -0.64 24.04 -0.38
N ARG A 310 0.68 24.09 -0.17
CA ARG A 310 1.65 24.63 -1.14
C ARG A 310 1.52 24.00 -2.53
N ARG A 311 1.32 22.68 -2.62
CA ARG A 311 1.09 21.97 -3.90
C ARG A 311 -0.15 22.52 -4.61
N SER A 312 -1.32 22.48 -3.97
CA SER A 312 -2.58 22.94 -4.58
C SER A 312 -2.52 24.41 -4.98
N LEU A 313 -1.80 25.25 -4.22
CA LEU A 313 -1.56 26.65 -4.56
C LEU A 313 -0.85 26.80 -5.92
N VAL A 314 0.27 26.09 -6.10
CA VAL A 314 1.08 26.14 -7.33
C VAL A 314 0.32 25.53 -8.52
N LEU A 315 -0.35 24.40 -8.31
CA LEU A 315 -1.10 23.71 -9.36
C LEU A 315 -2.32 24.51 -9.82
N ALA A 316 -3.12 25.06 -8.89
CA ALA A 316 -4.27 25.89 -9.23
C ALA A 316 -3.87 27.16 -9.99
N LEU A 317 -2.72 27.77 -9.66
CA LEU A 317 -2.17 28.92 -10.39
C LEU A 317 -1.72 28.57 -11.83
N ALA A 318 -1.41 27.30 -12.11
CA ALA A 318 -1.13 26.84 -13.47
C ALA A 318 -2.41 26.71 -14.32
N LEU A 319 -3.57 26.58 -13.65
CA LEU A 319 -4.87 26.34 -14.27
C LEU A 319 -5.67 27.61 -14.56
N VAL A 320 -5.30 28.76 -13.97
CA VAL A 320 -6.03 30.02 -14.17
C VAL A 320 -5.17 31.10 -14.81
N ASN A 321 -5.84 31.99 -15.56
CA ASN A 321 -5.23 33.17 -16.17
C ASN A 321 -5.59 34.48 -15.45
N ASP A 322 -6.42 34.41 -14.39
CA ASP A 322 -6.82 35.58 -13.61
C ASP A 322 -5.62 36.29 -12.98
N SER A 323 -5.72 37.61 -12.80
CA SER A 323 -4.70 38.37 -12.08
C SER A 323 -4.74 38.04 -10.58
N ILE A 324 -3.59 38.11 -9.93
CA ILE A 324 -3.46 37.82 -8.49
C ILE A 324 -4.34 38.79 -7.67
N ASP A 325 -4.46 40.04 -8.11
CA ASP A 325 -5.32 41.02 -7.44
C ASP A 325 -6.81 40.62 -7.50
N VAL A 326 -7.27 40.08 -8.65
CA VAL A 326 -8.65 39.58 -8.80
C VAL A 326 -8.89 38.34 -7.93
N ILE A 327 -7.90 37.46 -7.80
CA ILE A 327 -7.98 36.29 -6.92
C ILE A 327 -8.08 36.73 -5.46
N CYS A 328 -7.17 37.59 -5.00
CA CYS A 328 -7.15 38.05 -3.61
C CYS A 328 -8.31 38.99 -3.25
N ALA A 329 -8.95 39.64 -4.22
CA ALA A 329 -10.13 40.46 -4.00
C ALA A 329 -11.37 39.64 -3.60
N GLN A 330 -11.38 38.32 -3.85
CA GLN A 330 -12.48 37.41 -3.50
C GLN A 330 -12.35 36.88 -2.06
N GLN A 331 -11.74 37.65 -1.18
CA GLN A 331 -11.60 37.31 0.24
C GLN A 331 -12.48 38.24 1.07
N SER A 332 -13.03 37.73 2.17
CA SER A 332 -13.80 38.58 3.09
C SER A 332 -12.95 39.68 3.74
N LEU A 333 -11.63 39.47 3.85
CA LEU A 333 -10.67 40.38 4.44
C LEU A 333 -9.49 40.59 3.49
N THR A 334 -9.18 41.85 3.19
CA THR A 334 -8.02 42.19 2.36
C THR A 334 -6.73 41.79 3.06
N SER A 335 -6.00 40.83 2.50
CA SER A 335 -4.75 40.33 3.07
C SER A 335 -3.58 40.58 2.12
N THR A 336 -2.59 41.34 2.57
CA THR A 336 -1.31 41.52 1.83
C THR A 336 -0.54 40.20 1.71
N ILE A 337 -0.81 39.24 2.59
CA ILE A 337 -0.21 37.90 2.57
C ILE A 337 -0.68 37.14 1.33
N CYS A 338 -1.95 37.26 0.93
CA CYS A 338 -2.49 36.58 -0.25
C CYS A 338 -1.68 36.92 -1.51
N ALA A 339 -1.53 38.20 -1.81
CA ALA A 339 -0.83 38.65 -3.02
C ALA A 339 0.65 38.24 -3.01
N LYS A 340 1.33 38.42 -1.87
CA LYS A 340 2.74 38.03 -1.70
C LYS A 340 2.96 36.54 -1.94
N THR A 341 2.13 35.69 -1.34
CA THR A 341 2.27 34.23 -1.45
C THR A 341 1.91 33.73 -2.85
N LEU A 342 0.86 34.28 -3.49
CA LEU A 342 0.50 33.91 -4.87
C LEU A 342 1.56 34.36 -5.89
N LEU A 343 2.19 35.52 -5.70
CA LEU A 343 3.29 35.97 -6.56
C LEU A 343 4.48 35.01 -6.48
N ALA A 344 4.86 34.59 -5.27
CA ALA A 344 5.93 33.61 -5.09
C ALA A 344 5.57 32.23 -5.67
N ALA A 345 4.33 31.77 -5.49
CA ALA A 345 3.88 30.48 -6.01
C ALA A 345 3.73 30.47 -7.54
N LYS A 346 3.46 31.63 -8.17
CA LYS A 346 3.35 31.75 -9.63
C LYS A 346 4.65 31.42 -10.36
N GLU A 347 5.80 31.74 -9.77
CA GLU A 347 7.13 31.38 -10.31
C GLU A 347 7.37 29.87 -10.37
N LEU A 348 6.63 29.10 -9.57
CA LEU A 348 6.74 27.64 -9.49
C LEU A 348 5.68 26.92 -10.33
N ALA A 349 4.71 27.65 -10.91
CA ALA A 349 3.59 27.06 -11.62
C ALA A 349 4.05 26.49 -12.97
N PRO A 350 3.78 25.19 -13.29
CA PRO A 350 4.21 24.54 -14.53
C PRO A 350 3.39 24.96 -15.76
N ARG A 351 3.18 26.27 -15.97
CA ARG A 351 2.30 26.83 -17.02
C ARG A 351 2.69 26.41 -18.44
N GLY A 352 3.98 26.19 -18.71
CA GLY A 352 4.50 25.78 -20.01
C GLY A 352 4.23 24.32 -20.39
N HIS A 353 3.80 23.49 -19.43
CA HIS A 353 3.58 22.05 -19.61
C HIS A 353 2.09 21.67 -19.54
N ARG A 354 1.19 22.65 -19.55
CA ARG A 354 -0.26 22.42 -19.45
C ARG A 354 -0.82 21.83 -20.74
N ASP A 355 -1.35 20.62 -20.70
CA ASP A 355 -2.14 20.09 -21.81
C ASP A 355 -3.50 20.81 -21.89
N SER A 356 -3.68 21.60 -22.95
CA SER A 356 -4.91 22.35 -23.21
C SER A 356 -6.13 21.46 -23.44
N THR A 357 -5.94 20.24 -23.96
CA THR A 357 -7.03 19.31 -24.26
C THR A 357 -7.55 18.65 -22.98
N LEU A 358 -6.65 18.18 -22.10
CA LEU A 358 -7.00 17.65 -20.79
C LEU A 358 -7.71 18.70 -19.94
N LEU A 359 -7.24 19.94 -19.98
CA LEU A 359 -7.92 21.04 -19.33
C LEU A 359 -9.37 21.19 -19.83
N GLN A 360 -9.55 21.35 -21.15
CA GLN A 360 -10.87 21.61 -21.72
C GLN A 360 -11.86 20.49 -21.35
N ASN A 361 -11.40 19.24 -21.44
CA ASN A 361 -12.18 18.08 -21.06
C ASN A 361 -12.55 18.09 -19.57
N ALA A 362 -11.60 18.39 -18.68
CA ALA A 362 -11.86 18.50 -17.24
C ALA A 362 -12.83 19.64 -16.92
N THR A 363 -12.64 20.82 -17.53
CA THR A 363 -13.54 21.97 -17.33
C THR A 363 -14.96 21.69 -17.80
N ALA A 364 -15.11 21.04 -18.96
CA ALA A 364 -16.41 20.67 -19.52
C ALA A 364 -17.10 19.61 -18.66
N ALA A 365 -16.36 18.63 -18.16
CA ALA A 365 -16.89 17.57 -17.30
C ALA A 365 -17.40 18.14 -15.94
N VAL A 366 -16.65 19.05 -15.32
CA VAL A 366 -17.08 19.72 -14.07
C VAL A 366 -18.29 20.62 -14.32
N ALA A 367 -18.29 21.38 -15.42
CA ALA A 367 -19.41 22.24 -15.78
C ALA A 367 -20.70 21.45 -16.09
N ALA A 368 -20.58 20.27 -16.71
CA ALA A 368 -21.72 19.41 -17.03
C ALA A 368 -22.45 18.89 -15.77
N LEU A 369 -21.72 18.63 -14.68
CA LEU A 369 -22.30 18.26 -13.39
C LEU A 369 -22.75 19.48 -12.56
N ASN A 370 -22.39 20.69 -12.97
CA ASN A 370 -22.67 21.94 -12.27
C ASN A 370 -22.24 21.90 -10.77
N ILE A 371 -21.07 21.33 -10.50
CA ILE A 371 -20.53 21.24 -9.13
C ILE A 371 -20.39 22.65 -8.56
N SER A 372 -21.00 22.89 -7.41
CA SER A 372 -21.16 24.23 -6.83
C SER A 372 -20.89 24.25 -5.33
N VAL A 373 -20.62 25.45 -4.81
CA VAL A 373 -20.83 25.78 -3.39
C VAL A 373 -22.11 26.59 -3.25
N MET A 374 -22.74 26.52 -2.08
CA MET A 374 -24.02 27.18 -1.82
C MET A 374 -23.99 28.06 -0.57
N GLN A 375 -24.93 29.00 -0.49
CA GLN A 375 -25.35 29.66 0.74
C GLN A 375 -26.86 29.91 0.73
N PHE A 376 -27.52 29.75 1.86
CA PHE A 376 -28.82 30.37 2.06
C PHE A 376 -28.65 31.84 2.39
N ALA A 377 -29.46 32.70 1.79
CA ALA A 377 -29.40 34.13 2.05
C ALA A 377 -30.79 34.76 2.16
N SER A 378 -30.89 35.85 2.91
CA SER A 378 -32.04 36.74 2.91
C SER A 378 -31.62 38.20 2.78
N ASP A 379 -32.58 39.03 2.42
CA ASP A 379 -32.42 40.46 2.55
C ASP A 379 -32.32 40.88 4.03
N VAL A 380 -31.83 42.08 4.31
CA VAL A 380 -31.63 42.55 5.71
C VAL A 380 -32.95 42.57 6.51
N SER A 381 -34.10 42.67 5.85
CA SER A 381 -35.42 42.61 6.52
C SER A 381 -35.90 41.18 6.81
N GLN A 382 -35.16 40.16 6.37
CA GLN A 382 -35.48 38.74 6.53
C GLN A 382 -36.85 38.35 5.96
N ALA A 383 -37.27 39.01 4.88
CA ALA A 383 -38.55 38.78 4.24
C ALA A 383 -38.43 37.82 3.05
N ASN A 384 -37.32 37.91 2.30
CA ASN A 384 -37.11 37.15 1.07
C ASN A 384 -35.89 36.25 1.21
N TYR A 385 -36.13 34.94 1.28
CA TYR A 385 -35.08 33.92 1.36
C TYR A 385 -34.76 33.39 -0.04
N SER A 386 -33.48 33.13 -0.31
CA SER A 386 -32.99 32.63 -1.60
C SER A 386 -31.81 31.67 -1.42
N LEU A 387 -31.61 30.82 -2.42
CA LEU A 387 -30.44 29.96 -2.52
C LEU A 387 -29.41 30.61 -3.44
N LEU A 388 -28.26 30.95 -2.89
CA LEU A 388 -27.11 31.42 -3.66
C LEU A 388 -26.27 30.22 -4.07
N LEU A 389 -25.98 30.09 -5.36
CA LEU A 389 -25.12 29.05 -5.92
C LEU A 389 -23.93 29.68 -6.62
N GLN A 390 -22.75 29.09 -6.44
CA GLN A 390 -21.54 29.43 -7.18
C GLN A 390 -20.96 28.14 -7.79
N PRO A 391 -21.12 27.93 -9.10
CA PRO A 391 -20.39 26.91 -9.84
C PRO A 391 -18.88 27.09 -9.68
N LEU A 392 -18.16 26.00 -9.40
CA LEU A 392 -16.76 26.07 -8.98
C LEU A 392 -15.84 26.76 -10.00
N LEU A 393 -16.03 26.47 -11.28
CA LEU A 393 -15.16 26.97 -12.36
C LEU A 393 -15.68 28.22 -13.05
N GLN A 394 -16.76 28.83 -12.55
CA GLN A 394 -17.28 30.08 -13.11
C GLN A 394 -16.36 31.26 -12.72
N PRO A 395 -15.85 32.04 -13.69
CA PRO A 395 -14.97 33.16 -13.39
C PRO A 395 -15.67 34.27 -12.60
N PRO A 396 -14.94 35.02 -11.75
CA PRO A 396 -13.51 34.86 -11.46
C PRO A 396 -13.19 33.88 -10.31
N PHE A 397 -14.13 33.04 -9.86
CA PHE A 397 -13.95 32.10 -8.73
C PHE A 397 -13.12 30.84 -9.05
N ALA A 398 -12.79 30.63 -10.32
CA ALA A 398 -12.18 29.40 -10.82
C ALA A 398 -10.88 28.99 -10.10
N PHE A 399 -10.10 29.93 -9.58
CA PHE A 399 -8.89 29.62 -8.80
C PHE A 399 -9.21 28.82 -7.53
N TYR A 400 -10.17 29.30 -6.73
CA TYR A 400 -10.63 28.58 -5.54
C TYR A 400 -11.38 27.31 -5.92
N GLY A 401 -12.15 27.34 -7.03
CA GLY A 401 -12.76 26.13 -7.58
C GLY A 401 -11.75 25.01 -7.87
N TRP A 402 -10.63 25.33 -8.53
CA TRP A 402 -9.57 24.35 -8.79
C TRP A 402 -8.90 23.84 -7.51
N ILE A 403 -8.74 24.68 -6.48
CA ILE A 403 -8.25 24.21 -5.17
C ILE A 403 -9.21 23.17 -4.59
N LEU A 404 -10.51 23.46 -4.57
CA LEU A 404 -11.52 22.54 -4.05
C LEU A 404 -11.58 21.22 -4.86
N LEU A 405 -11.42 21.30 -6.19
CA LEU A 405 -11.34 20.11 -7.04
C LEU A 405 -10.07 19.29 -6.82
N LEU A 406 -8.91 19.93 -6.62
CA LEU A 406 -7.67 19.23 -6.28
C LEU A 406 -7.76 18.56 -4.91
N ASP A 407 -8.44 19.19 -3.94
CA ASP A 407 -8.74 18.59 -2.63
C ASP A 407 -9.72 17.41 -2.76
N TRP A 408 -10.71 17.49 -3.65
CA TRP A 408 -11.61 16.38 -3.98
C TRP A 408 -10.84 15.20 -4.59
N ILE A 409 -9.95 15.47 -5.53
CA ILE A 409 -9.04 14.45 -6.09
C ILE A 409 -8.13 13.89 -5.02
N ALA A 410 -7.69 14.67 -4.02
CA ALA A 410 -6.86 14.19 -2.93
C ALA A 410 -7.64 13.44 -1.83
N GLY A 411 -8.98 13.34 -1.94
CA GLY A 411 -9.84 12.72 -0.92
C GLY A 411 -10.00 13.55 0.36
N ILE A 412 -9.63 14.84 0.33
CA ILE A 412 -9.82 15.79 1.46
C ILE A 412 -11.27 16.30 1.48
N ARG A 413 -11.91 16.34 0.31
CA ARG A 413 -13.31 16.75 0.12
C ARG A 413 -14.05 15.67 -0.64
N GLU A 414 -15.36 15.68 -0.55
CA GLU A 414 -16.23 14.84 -1.38
C GLU A 414 -17.27 15.71 -2.10
N VAL A 415 -17.86 15.14 -3.15
CA VAL A 415 -18.95 15.77 -3.89
C VAL A 415 -20.17 14.88 -3.76
N ILE A 416 -21.30 15.46 -3.39
CA ILE A 416 -22.57 14.76 -3.30
C ILE A 416 -23.58 15.35 -4.29
N SER A 417 -24.45 14.49 -4.81
CA SER A 417 -25.61 14.85 -5.62
C SER A 417 -26.86 14.65 -4.78
N LEU A 418 -27.59 15.74 -4.52
CA LEU A 418 -28.91 15.74 -3.89
C LEU A 418 -29.94 15.72 -5.00
N GLN A 419 -30.66 14.60 -5.15
CA GLN A 419 -31.59 14.36 -6.25
C GLN A 419 -33.01 14.29 -5.70
N GLY A 420 -33.76 15.38 -5.88
CA GLY A 420 -35.14 15.47 -5.45
C GLY A 420 -36.13 15.45 -6.61
N ASP A 421 -37.40 15.70 -6.28
CA ASP A 421 -38.51 15.69 -7.24
C ASP A 421 -38.51 16.90 -8.17
N ASN A 422 -38.09 18.08 -7.66
CA ASN A 422 -38.11 19.33 -8.42
C ASN A 422 -36.78 19.61 -9.13
N GLY A 423 -35.68 19.08 -8.61
CA GLY A 423 -34.35 19.44 -9.08
C GLY A 423 -33.22 18.62 -8.48
N THR A 424 -32.02 18.89 -8.96
CA THR A 424 -30.79 18.26 -8.48
C THR A 424 -29.76 19.33 -8.12
N LEU A 425 -29.15 19.20 -6.94
CA LEU A 425 -28.03 20.04 -6.51
C LEU A 425 -26.79 19.17 -6.37
N VAL A 426 -25.66 19.61 -6.94
CA VAL A 426 -24.37 18.91 -6.82
C VAL A 426 -23.42 19.81 -6.06
N LEU A 427 -23.06 19.40 -4.84
CA LEU A 427 -22.35 20.24 -3.88
C LEU A 427 -21.05 19.58 -3.44
N ILE A 428 -20.01 20.41 -3.28
CA ILE A 428 -18.73 19.97 -2.70
C ILE A 428 -18.71 20.25 -1.19
N SER A 429 -18.17 19.30 -0.42
CA SER A 429 -18.08 19.36 1.05
C SER A 429 -17.04 20.36 1.54
N ASP A 430 -17.06 20.65 2.84
CA ASP A 430 -15.89 21.25 3.48
C ASP A 430 -14.73 20.23 3.60
N ALA A 431 -13.52 20.68 3.96
CA ALA A 431 -12.36 19.79 4.11
C ALA A 431 -12.51 18.91 5.35
N TYR A 432 -12.32 17.61 5.16
CA TYR A 432 -12.25 16.64 6.24
C TYR A 432 -10.91 16.70 6.97
N ASP A 433 -10.93 16.40 8.27
CA ASP A 433 -9.71 16.19 9.03
C ASP A 433 -9.13 14.81 8.71
N THR A 434 -8.10 14.80 7.86
CA THR A 434 -7.40 13.57 7.46
C THR A 434 -6.20 13.23 8.36
N THR A 435 -6.04 13.90 9.52
CA THR A 435 -4.90 13.66 10.41
C THR A 435 -5.01 12.36 11.24
N SER A 436 -6.15 11.67 11.16
CA SER A 436 -6.51 10.51 11.97
C SER A 436 -6.43 9.18 11.22
N THR A 437 -5.23 8.78 10.79
CA THR A 437 -4.94 7.36 10.61
C THR A 437 -3.87 6.98 11.61
N THR A 438 -4.30 6.38 12.72
CA THR A 438 -3.38 5.63 13.58
C THR A 438 -2.78 4.52 12.71
N PRO A 439 -1.47 4.55 12.40
CA PRO A 439 -0.82 3.38 11.85
C PRO A 439 -0.82 2.37 12.99
N THR A 440 -1.78 1.45 12.96
CA THR A 440 -1.67 0.22 13.74
C THR A 440 -0.34 -0.39 13.33
N SER A 441 0.58 -0.46 14.30
CA SER A 441 1.89 -1.04 14.11
C SER A 441 1.70 -2.48 13.65
N ALA A 442 1.83 -2.72 12.35
CA ALA A 442 2.12 -4.07 11.90
C ALA A 442 3.40 -4.48 12.65
N VAL A 443 3.32 -5.51 13.48
CA VAL A 443 4.50 -6.05 14.16
C VAL A 443 5.30 -6.75 13.08
N ILE A 444 6.25 -6.03 12.50
CA ILE A 444 7.16 -6.60 11.53
C ILE A 444 8.01 -7.62 12.30
N GLY A 445 7.97 -8.88 11.87
CA GLY A 445 8.77 -9.92 12.47
C GLY A 445 10.26 -9.59 12.38
N SER A 446 11.00 -9.96 13.42
CA SER A 446 12.46 -9.80 13.55
C SER A 446 13.18 -11.15 13.46
N SER A 447 12.55 -12.15 12.86
CA SER A 447 13.09 -13.52 12.76
C SER A 447 14.41 -13.55 11.97
N THR A 448 14.57 -12.69 10.96
CA THR A 448 15.80 -12.52 10.18
C THR A 448 16.97 -11.96 10.98
N LEU A 449 16.72 -11.32 12.14
CA LEU A 449 17.77 -10.86 13.04
C LEU A 449 18.58 -12.04 13.60
N GLY A 450 17.92 -13.17 13.85
CA GLY A 450 18.58 -14.42 14.22
C GLY A 450 19.55 -14.92 13.14
N LEU A 451 19.15 -14.82 11.86
CA LEU A 451 20.01 -15.15 10.73
C LEU A 451 21.22 -14.23 10.65
N TYR A 452 21.04 -12.92 10.87
CA TYR A 452 22.13 -11.96 10.92
C TYR A 452 23.16 -12.31 12.00
N TYR A 453 22.75 -12.65 13.23
CA TYR A 453 23.69 -13.03 14.29
C TYR A 453 24.45 -14.33 13.99
N LEU A 454 23.80 -15.31 13.36
CA LEU A 454 24.47 -16.54 12.91
C LEU A 454 25.51 -16.27 11.82
N VAL A 455 25.20 -15.37 10.88
CA VAL A 455 26.16 -14.89 9.87
C VAL A 455 27.30 -14.12 10.53
N ALA A 456 27.01 -13.22 11.46
CA ALA A 456 28.01 -12.45 12.21
C ALA A 456 28.97 -13.37 12.97
N TYR A 457 28.43 -14.36 13.68
CA TYR A 457 29.22 -15.40 14.33
C TYR A 457 30.17 -16.10 13.34
N SER A 458 29.66 -16.47 12.15
CA SER A 458 30.48 -17.12 11.13
C SER A 458 31.62 -16.23 10.60
N VAL A 459 31.38 -14.93 10.45
CA VAL A 459 32.38 -13.92 10.04
C VAL A 459 33.45 -13.78 11.12
N VAL A 460 33.05 -13.62 12.38
CA VAL A 460 33.96 -13.45 13.51
C VAL A 460 34.83 -14.71 13.69
N ALA A 461 34.23 -15.90 13.65
CA ALA A 461 34.95 -17.15 13.80
C ALA A 461 35.99 -17.36 12.69
N LEU A 462 35.60 -17.25 11.41
CA LEU A 462 36.56 -17.38 10.31
C LEU A 462 37.60 -16.26 10.27
N GLY A 463 37.20 -15.03 10.61
CA GLY A 463 38.12 -13.90 10.73
C GLY A 463 39.18 -14.12 11.80
N ALA A 464 38.80 -14.66 12.96
CA ALA A 464 39.73 -15.01 14.04
C ALA A 464 40.72 -16.10 13.61
N VAL A 465 40.25 -17.15 12.92
CA VAL A 465 41.11 -18.23 12.41
C VAL A 465 42.05 -17.70 11.32
N ALA A 466 41.56 -16.84 10.44
CA ALA A 466 42.36 -16.21 9.39
C ALA A 466 43.44 -15.29 9.98
N LEU A 467 43.10 -14.47 10.98
CA LEU A 467 44.05 -13.62 11.68
C LEU A 467 45.11 -14.44 12.42
N ALA A 468 44.70 -15.47 13.16
CA ALA A 468 45.63 -16.39 13.82
C ALA A 468 46.55 -17.08 12.81
N THR A 469 46.02 -17.46 11.63
CA THR A 469 46.81 -18.03 10.54
C THR A 469 47.87 -17.04 10.03
N LEU A 470 47.50 -15.77 9.86
CA LEU A 470 48.43 -14.71 9.45
C LEU A 470 49.52 -14.46 10.50
N VAL A 471 49.15 -14.37 11.79
CA VAL A 471 50.09 -14.15 12.91
C VAL A 471 51.07 -15.32 13.05
N VAL A 472 50.58 -16.57 13.01
CA VAL A 472 51.46 -17.73 13.12
C VAL A 472 52.37 -17.83 11.88
N SER A 473 51.87 -17.47 10.70
CA SER A 473 52.67 -17.44 9.46
C SER A 473 53.78 -16.38 9.48
N THR A 474 53.58 -15.25 10.16
CA THR A 474 54.61 -14.20 10.29
C THR A 474 55.65 -14.57 11.36
N VAL A 475 55.22 -15.17 12.48
CA VAL A 475 56.10 -15.57 13.59
C VAL A 475 56.96 -16.80 13.26
N SER A 476 56.47 -17.71 12.42
CA SER A 476 57.18 -18.96 12.05
C SER A 476 58.30 -18.80 11.00
N HIS A 477 58.72 -17.56 10.70
CA HIS A 477 59.88 -17.23 9.84
C HIS A 477 60.03 -18.08 8.56
N HIS A 478 59.10 -17.88 7.60
CA HIS A 478 59.20 -18.22 6.17
C HIS A 478 59.05 -19.71 5.76
N ASP A 479 58.62 -20.61 6.65
CA ASP A 479 58.30 -21.99 6.26
C ASP A 479 56.84 -22.19 5.82
N VAL A 480 56.35 -21.28 4.97
CA VAL A 480 54.94 -21.19 4.56
C VAL A 480 54.79 -21.48 3.06
N THR A 481 53.83 -22.34 2.72
CA THR A 481 53.52 -22.75 1.36
C THR A 481 52.39 -21.89 0.81
N GLY A 482 52.72 -20.96 -0.10
CA GLY A 482 51.76 -19.98 -0.64
C GLY A 482 50.46 -20.57 -1.22
N THR A 483 50.51 -21.79 -1.77
CA THR A 483 49.34 -22.47 -2.33
C THR A 483 48.28 -22.84 -1.29
N ASN A 484 48.68 -23.07 -0.02
CA ASN A 484 47.75 -23.45 1.05
C ASN A 484 46.81 -22.29 1.42
N PHE A 485 47.22 -21.04 1.19
CA PHE A 485 46.36 -19.87 1.44
C PHE A 485 45.14 -19.81 0.51
N PHE A 486 45.26 -20.22 -0.76
CA PHE A 486 44.13 -20.15 -1.70
C PHE A 486 43.01 -21.14 -1.38
N VAL A 487 43.35 -22.26 -0.73
CA VAL A 487 42.38 -23.27 -0.29
C VAL A 487 41.91 -23.04 1.16
N PHE A 488 42.44 -22.01 1.84
CA PHE A 488 42.16 -21.72 3.25
C PHE A 488 40.66 -21.65 3.54
N ASN A 489 39.92 -20.79 2.84
CA ASN A 489 38.48 -20.60 3.06
C ASN A 489 37.70 -21.92 2.97
N ARG A 490 38.08 -22.79 2.02
CA ARG A 490 37.44 -24.08 1.79
C ARG A 490 37.72 -25.08 2.92
N VAL A 491 38.95 -25.14 3.43
CA VAL A 491 39.33 -26.07 4.52
C VAL A 491 38.90 -25.55 5.89
N ALA A 492 39.10 -24.25 6.14
CA ALA A 492 38.76 -23.58 7.39
C ALA A 492 37.25 -23.49 7.59
N GLY A 493 36.49 -23.12 6.55
CA GLY A 493 35.02 -23.12 6.58
C GLY A 493 34.45 -24.47 6.98
N SER A 494 34.92 -25.53 6.33
CA SER A 494 34.54 -26.92 6.63
C SER A 494 34.76 -27.29 8.10
N THR A 495 35.93 -26.93 8.60
CA THR A 495 36.44 -27.40 9.89
C THR A 495 35.88 -26.60 11.07
N TRP A 496 35.80 -25.29 10.94
CA TRP A 496 35.54 -24.38 12.06
C TRP A 496 34.07 -23.96 12.17
N LEU A 497 33.31 -23.96 11.08
CA LEU A 497 31.88 -23.59 11.09
C LEU A 497 30.97 -24.80 10.89
N GLY A 498 31.38 -25.75 10.05
CA GLY A 498 30.55 -26.86 9.62
C GLY A 498 29.52 -26.48 8.55
N ARG A 499 28.97 -27.51 7.90
CA ARG A 499 28.11 -27.38 6.71
C ARG A 499 26.84 -26.53 6.93
N PRO A 500 26.08 -26.65 8.03
CA PRO A 500 24.83 -25.90 8.19
C PRO A 500 25.05 -24.38 8.20
N LEU A 501 26.08 -23.90 8.91
CA LEU A 501 26.38 -22.45 8.96
C LEU A 501 26.92 -21.94 7.63
N LEU A 502 27.69 -22.74 6.89
CA LEU A 502 28.13 -22.39 5.54
C LEU A 502 26.95 -22.30 4.55
N LEU A 503 25.99 -23.22 4.63
CA LEU A 503 24.77 -23.18 3.82
C LEU A 503 23.90 -21.98 4.16
N LEU A 504 23.74 -21.65 5.45
CA LEU A 504 23.00 -20.48 5.90
C LEU A 504 23.67 -19.19 5.41
N ARG A 505 25.00 -19.12 5.49
CA ARG A 505 25.78 -17.98 5.01
C ARG A 505 25.68 -17.80 3.49
N GLY A 506 25.88 -18.86 2.71
CA GLY A 506 25.73 -18.79 1.26
C GLY A 506 24.29 -18.54 0.83
N GLY A 507 23.32 -19.17 1.51
CA GLY A 507 21.89 -18.97 1.27
C GLY A 507 21.44 -17.54 1.56
N SER A 508 21.91 -16.93 2.66
CA SER A 508 21.63 -15.51 2.93
C SER A 508 22.16 -14.60 1.84
N ALA A 509 23.36 -14.85 1.29
CA ALA A 509 23.88 -14.05 0.17
C ALA A 509 23.02 -14.18 -1.10
N ILE A 510 22.53 -15.39 -1.43
CA ILE A 510 21.61 -15.63 -2.55
C ILE A 510 20.27 -14.91 -2.31
N LEU A 511 19.78 -14.89 -1.06
CA LEU A 511 18.56 -14.15 -0.70
C LEU A 511 18.72 -12.65 -0.89
N LEU A 512 19.84 -12.07 -0.43
CA LEU A 512 20.14 -10.66 -0.64
C LEU A 512 20.25 -10.33 -2.13
N LEU A 513 20.94 -11.16 -2.91
CA LEU A 513 21.01 -11.04 -4.38
C LEU A 513 19.67 -11.28 -5.09
N SER A 514 18.63 -11.73 -4.40
CA SER A 514 17.29 -11.95 -4.97
C SER A 514 16.25 -10.95 -4.45
N SER A 515 16.64 -10.08 -3.52
CA SER A 515 15.81 -9.05 -2.90
C SER A 515 16.15 -7.68 -3.48
N ALA A 516 15.14 -6.88 -3.79
CA ALA A 516 15.38 -5.56 -4.36
C ALA A 516 15.99 -4.62 -3.30
N PRO A 517 17.05 -3.87 -3.63
CA PRO A 517 17.56 -2.82 -2.76
C PRO A 517 16.60 -1.64 -2.80
N ILE A 518 15.72 -1.53 -1.80
CA ILE A 518 14.74 -0.44 -1.72
C ILE A 518 15.28 0.64 -0.80
N SER A 519 15.30 1.88 -1.27
CA SER A 519 15.58 3.05 -0.44
C SER A 519 14.63 4.20 -0.76
N LEU A 520 14.42 5.06 0.23
CA LEU A 520 13.73 6.32 0.04
C LEU A 520 14.75 7.44 0.02
N THR A 521 14.71 8.23 -1.04
CA THR A 521 15.57 9.41 -1.19
C THR A 521 14.71 10.66 -1.11
N GLN A 522 15.27 11.76 -0.63
CA GLN A 522 14.57 13.04 -0.54
C GLN A 522 15.27 14.09 -1.40
N PRO A 523 15.04 14.11 -2.72
CA PRO A 523 15.63 15.12 -3.60
C PRO A 523 15.29 16.53 -3.14
N TYR A 524 16.33 17.36 -2.98
CA TYR A 524 16.24 18.78 -2.62
C TYR A 524 15.47 19.08 -1.32
N GLY A 525 15.19 18.09 -0.47
CA GLY A 525 14.44 18.27 0.77
C GLY A 525 12.93 18.54 0.60
N VAL A 526 12.37 18.37 -0.60
CA VAL A 526 10.97 18.77 -0.91
C VAL A 526 10.03 17.58 -1.08
N PHE A 527 10.43 16.59 -1.87
CA PHE A 527 9.65 15.37 -2.11
C PHE A 527 10.49 14.15 -1.77
N VAL A 528 9.80 13.04 -1.52
CA VAL A 528 10.40 11.73 -1.33
C VAL A 528 10.14 10.90 -2.57
N GLN A 529 11.17 10.18 -3.00
CA GLN A 529 11.17 9.33 -4.17
C GLN A 529 11.63 7.93 -3.77
N LEU A 530 10.91 6.94 -4.28
CA LEU A 530 11.34 5.54 -4.23
C LEU A 530 12.56 5.36 -5.13
N ALA A 531 13.69 5.05 -4.53
CA ALA A 531 14.93 4.75 -5.22
C ALA A 531 15.20 3.24 -5.17
N LEU A 532 15.55 2.70 -6.33
CA LEU A 532 16.04 1.33 -6.48
C LEU A 532 17.52 1.39 -6.87
N PRO A 533 18.43 1.72 -5.93
CA PRO A 533 19.84 1.83 -6.24
C PRO A 533 20.37 0.49 -6.75
N ARG A 534 21.07 0.50 -7.88
CA ARG A 534 21.76 -0.70 -8.36
C ARG A 534 22.93 -1.01 -7.44
N HIS A 535 23.11 -2.28 -7.10
CA HIS A 535 24.35 -2.73 -6.47
C HIS A 535 25.53 -2.38 -7.38
N SER A 536 26.57 -1.81 -6.80
CA SER A 536 27.82 -1.64 -7.52
C SER A 536 28.41 -3.01 -7.87
N ILE A 537 29.19 -3.08 -8.95
CA ILE A 537 29.87 -4.32 -9.35
C ILE A 537 30.72 -4.88 -8.19
N TRP A 538 31.22 -4.01 -7.32
CA TRP A 538 31.97 -4.39 -6.12
C TRP A 538 31.11 -5.11 -5.08
N GLU A 539 29.96 -4.54 -4.70
CA GLU A 539 29.01 -5.16 -3.76
C GLU A 539 28.48 -6.49 -4.30
N THR A 540 28.12 -6.52 -5.59
CA THR A 540 27.73 -7.74 -6.30
C THR A 540 28.82 -8.80 -6.23
N SER A 541 30.08 -8.43 -6.45
CA SER A 541 31.21 -9.37 -6.41
C SER A 541 31.42 -9.98 -5.03
N ILE A 542 31.23 -9.19 -3.96
CA ILE A 542 31.31 -9.64 -2.57
C ILE A 542 30.15 -10.59 -2.26
N MET A 543 28.90 -10.21 -2.58
CA MET A 543 27.74 -11.08 -2.34
C MET A 543 27.82 -12.38 -3.16
N ALA A 544 28.29 -12.31 -4.40
CA ALA A 544 28.53 -13.49 -5.23
C ALA A 544 29.61 -14.39 -4.63
N TRP A 545 30.66 -13.82 -4.04
CA TRP A 545 31.70 -14.58 -3.34
C TRP A 545 31.10 -15.33 -2.15
N GLU A 546 30.26 -14.67 -1.36
CA GLU A 546 29.56 -15.28 -0.23
C GLU A 546 28.57 -16.38 -0.68
N ALA A 547 27.89 -16.21 -1.81
CA ALA A 547 27.02 -17.25 -2.37
C ALA A 547 27.79 -18.56 -2.68
N THR A 548 29.12 -18.50 -2.95
CA THR A 548 29.93 -19.70 -3.24
C THR A 548 30.12 -20.64 -2.04
N TRP A 549 29.77 -20.24 -0.80
CA TRP A 549 29.78 -21.15 0.34
C TRP A 549 28.87 -22.38 0.11
N VAL A 550 27.75 -22.21 -0.62
CA VAL A 550 26.88 -23.34 -1.04
C VAL A 550 27.65 -24.32 -1.91
N SER A 551 28.37 -23.79 -2.90
CA SER A 551 29.22 -24.57 -3.80
C SER A 551 30.35 -25.30 -3.05
N TYR A 552 30.94 -24.70 -2.01
CA TYR A 552 31.93 -25.38 -1.17
C TYR A 552 31.35 -26.59 -0.44
N VAL A 553 30.19 -26.45 0.20
CA VAL A 553 29.53 -27.55 0.92
C VAL A 553 29.19 -28.71 -0.01
N LEU A 554 28.65 -28.42 -1.21
CA LEU A 554 28.32 -29.45 -2.18
C LEU A 554 29.55 -30.22 -2.65
N HIS A 555 30.67 -29.53 -2.83
CA HIS A 555 31.92 -30.19 -3.18
C HIS A 555 32.38 -31.15 -2.07
N GLU A 556 32.23 -30.79 -0.80
CA GLU A 556 32.56 -31.72 0.31
C GLU A 556 31.68 -32.96 0.34
N VAL A 557 30.41 -32.84 -0.03
CA VAL A 557 29.46 -33.96 -0.08
C VAL A 557 29.83 -34.91 -1.22
N VAL A 558 30.29 -34.36 -2.35
CA VAL A 558 30.64 -35.12 -3.55
C VAL A 558 32.06 -35.71 -3.45
N LEU A 559 32.97 -35.07 -2.71
CA LEU A 559 34.39 -35.45 -2.58
C LEU A 559 34.61 -36.96 -2.26
N PRO A 560 33.87 -37.60 -1.34
CA PRO A 560 34.08 -39.01 -0.98
C PRO A 560 33.81 -39.97 -2.14
N LEU A 561 33.02 -39.55 -3.14
CA LEU A 561 32.67 -40.38 -4.29
C LEU A 561 33.83 -40.50 -5.29
N ARG A 562 34.67 -39.46 -5.44
CA ARG A 562 35.82 -39.43 -6.36
C ARG A 562 36.80 -38.29 -6.03
N TYR A 563 38.10 -38.54 -5.90
CA TYR A 563 39.05 -37.43 -5.58
C TYR A 563 39.90 -36.98 -6.78
N GLN A 564 39.82 -37.70 -7.92
CA GLN A 564 40.60 -37.40 -9.13
C GLN A 564 40.20 -36.04 -9.73
N ASN A 565 41.17 -35.17 -9.97
CA ASN A 565 40.99 -33.80 -10.44
C ASN A 565 40.10 -32.92 -9.53
N ALA A 566 39.80 -33.35 -8.30
CA ALA A 566 38.83 -32.68 -7.44
C ALA A 566 39.23 -31.25 -7.09
N CYS A 567 40.53 -30.95 -6.95
CA CYS A 567 41.04 -29.61 -6.67
C CYS A 567 40.80 -28.65 -7.86
N PHE A 568 41.18 -29.05 -9.07
CA PHE A 568 40.97 -28.25 -10.29
C PHE A 568 39.47 -28.00 -10.56
N LEU A 569 38.64 -29.05 -10.50
CA LEU A 569 37.21 -28.95 -10.73
C LEU A 569 36.51 -28.09 -9.67
N ALA A 570 36.97 -28.14 -8.42
CA ALA A 570 36.47 -27.28 -7.36
C ALA A 570 36.72 -25.81 -7.67
N ILE A 571 37.98 -25.44 -7.96
CA ILE A 571 38.38 -24.05 -8.21
C ILE A 571 37.65 -23.53 -9.44
N LEU A 572 37.65 -24.30 -10.53
CA LEU A 572 36.96 -23.93 -11.76
C LEU A 572 35.45 -23.77 -11.55
N GLY A 573 34.81 -24.73 -10.89
CA GLY A 573 33.36 -24.68 -10.68
C GLY A 573 32.92 -23.53 -9.77
N THR A 574 33.71 -23.19 -8.75
CA THR A 574 33.40 -22.03 -7.89
C THR A 574 33.70 -20.70 -8.56
N ALA A 575 34.75 -20.63 -9.39
CA ALA A 575 35.03 -19.45 -10.20
C ALA A 575 33.92 -19.21 -11.25
N LEU A 576 33.43 -20.27 -11.89
CA LEU A 576 32.31 -20.19 -12.82
C LEU A 576 31.00 -19.82 -12.12
N ALA A 577 30.70 -20.42 -10.96
CA ALA A 577 29.50 -20.08 -10.18
C ALA A 577 29.53 -18.62 -9.70
N TRP A 578 30.69 -18.13 -9.26
CA TRP A 578 30.90 -16.73 -8.94
C TRP A 578 30.67 -15.83 -10.16
N LEU A 579 31.34 -16.12 -11.28
CA LEU A 579 31.24 -15.31 -12.50
C LEU A 579 29.81 -15.27 -13.04
N CYS A 580 29.13 -16.42 -13.11
CA CYS A 580 27.72 -16.49 -13.52
C CYS A 580 26.82 -15.68 -12.58
N THR A 581 27.04 -15.75 -11.27
CA THR A 581 26.26 -14.97 -10.29
C THR A 581 26.43 -13.47 -10.50
N VAL A 582 27.68 -13.00 -10.73
CA VAL A 582 27.97 -11.59 -11.04
C VAL A 582 27.31 -11.16 -12.36
N ILE A 583 27.43 -11.98 -13.42
CA ILE A 583 26.82 -11.68 -14.73
C ILE A 583 25.30 -11.60 -14.62
N ILE A 584 24.67 -12.55 -13.93
CA ILE A 584 23.21 -12.57 -13.76
C ILE A 584 22.73 -11.32 -13.00
N ASP A 585 23.41 -10.94 -11.90
CA ASP A 585 23.03 -9.76 -11.13
C ASP A 585 23.17 -8.46 -11.92
N VAL A 586 24.28 -8.29 -12.65
CA VAL A 586 24.55 -7.09 -13.45
C VAL A 586 23.65 -7.00 -14.68
N ALA A 587 23.39 -8.13 -15.36
CA ALA A 587 22.59 -8.16 -16.58
C ALA A 587 21.08 -8.08 -16.32
N TRP A 588 20.61 -8.51 -15.14
CA TRP A 588 19.19 -8.56 -14.80
C TRP A 588 18.89 -7.83 -13.47
N PRO A 589 18.97 -6.50 -13.42
CA PRO A 589 18.72 -5.74 -12.20
C PRO A 589 17.31 -5.98 -11.65
N LEU A 590 17.19 -6.08 -10.32
CA LEU A 590 15.91 -6.29 -9.65
C LEU A 590 15.05 -5.02 -9.68
N THR A 591 13.76 -5.21 -9.95
CA THR A 591 12.73 -4.16 -9.89
C THR A 591 11.66 -4.56 -8.87
N VAL A 592 11.07 -3.58 -8.19
CA VAL A 592 9.89 -3.81 -7.34
C VAL A 592 8.66 -3.75 -8.22
N THR A 593 7.76 -4.73 -8.06
CA THR A 593 6.49 -4.76 -8.79
C THR A 593 5.34 -4.74 -7.82
N THR A 594 4.28 -4.04 -8.19
CA THR A 594 3.02 -3.99 -7.46
C THR A 594 1.89 -4.43 -8.35
N SER A 595 1.08 -5.37 -7.88
CA SER A 595 -0.24 -5.62 -8.46
C SER A 595 -1.27 -4.92 -7.59
N VAL A 596 -2.03 -4.01 -8.19
CA VAL A 596 -3.17 -3.36 -7.54
C VAL A 596 -4.40 -4.17 -7.92
N ASP A 597 -4.98 -4.85 -6.94
CA ASP A 597 -6.23 -5.60 -7.10
C ASP A 597 -6.99 -5.43 -5.81
N ARG A 598 -7.98 -4.52 -5.83
CA ARG A 598 -8.68 -4.08 -4.63
C ARG A 598 -9.88 -4.96 -4.40
N GLU A 599 -9.73 -5.92 -3.50
CA GLU A 599 -10.82 -6.74 -3.00
C GLU A 599 -11.31 -6.18 -1.66
N CYS A 600 -12.58 -5.77 -1.62
CA CYS A 600 -13.21 -5.29 -0.40
C CYS A 600 -14.36 -6.22 0.01
N SER A 601 -14.40 -6.58 1.28
CA SER A 601 -15.53 -7.28 1.89
C SER A 601 -16.19 -6.38 2.95
N ILE A 602 -17.49 -6.50 3.06
CA ILE A 602 -18.28 -5.83 4.09
C ILE A 602 -18.41 -6.81 5.25
N ALA A 603 -17.80 -6.49 6.40
CA ALA A 603 -17.85 -7.36 7.57
C ALA A 603 -19.21 -7.29 8.27
N GLU A 604 -19.79 -6.09 8.38
CA GLU A 604 -21.06 -5.84 9.06
C GLU A 604 -21.95 -4.89 8.26
N ALA A 605 -22.73 -5.41 7.31
CA ALA A 605 -23.75 -4.71 6.52
C ALA A 605 -23.34 -3.37 5.85
N TYR A 606 -23.27 -2.27 6.59
CA TYR A 606 -22.78 -0.98 6.10
C TYR A 606 -21.82 -0.27 7.07
N TYR A 607 -21.49 -0.90 8.22
CA TYR A 607 -20.74 -0.27 9.30
C TYR A 607 -19.23 -0.37 9.11
N THR A 608 -18.71 -1.53 8.68
CA THR A 608 -17.26 -1.73 8.54
C THR A 608 -16.92 -2.44 7.23
N MET A 609 -15.97 -1.86 6.48
CA MET A 609 -15.41 -2.41 5.24
C MET A 609 -13.94 -2.82 5.43
N LEU A 610 -13.59 -4.00 4.96
CA LEU A 610 -12.23 -4.54 4.99
C LEU A 610 -11.74 -4.65 3.55
N CYS A 611 -10.65 -3.96 3.21
CA CYS A 611 -10.08 -3.95 1.86
C CYS A 611 -8.63 -4.47 1.85
N ALA A 612 -8.34 -5.37 0.92
CA ALA A 612 -6.99 -5.73 0.50
C ALA A 612 -6.75 -5.07 -0.86
N SER A 613 -5.84 -4.09 -0.93
CA SER A 613 -5.75 -3.20 -2.09
C SER A 613 -4.63 -3.53 -3.06
N ALA A 614 -3.50 -4.00 -2.56
CA ALA A 614 -2.33 -4.24 -3.40
C ALA A 614 -1.37 -5.26 -2.80
N VAL A 615 -0.59 -5.89 -3.68
CA VAL A 615 0.53 -6.76 -3.32
C VAL A 615 1.83 -6.15 -3.85
N VAL A 616 2.76 -5.83 -2.95
CA VAL A 616 4.09 -5.32 -3.29
C VAL A 616 5.10 -6.46 -3.23
N GLN A 617 5.73 -6.79 -4.34
CA GLN A 617 6.78 -7.81 -4.41
C GLN A 617 8.15 -7.18 -4.17
N THR A 618 8.77 -7.47 -3.02
CA THR A 618 10.09 -6.93 -2.65
C THR A 618 11.26 -7.75 -3.21
N GLY A 619 10.99 -8.88 -3.87
CA GLY A 619 12.03 -9.64 -4.56
C GLY A 619 11.52 -10.78 -5.43
N HIS A 620 12.43 -11.45 -6.13
CA HIS A 620 12.08 -12.30 -7.28
C HIS A 620 12.38 -13.79 -7.04
N ARG A 621 11.33 -14.61 -6.90
CA ARG A 621 11.45 -16.06 -6.64
C ARG A 621 12.19 -16.82 -7.73
N GLN A 622 11.93 -16.53 -9.01
CA GLN A 622 12.65 -17.18 -10.12
C GLN A 622 14.16 -16.91 -10.08
N ARG A 623 14.56 -15.70 -9.69
CA ARG A 623 15.98 -15.35 -9.55
C ARG A 623 16.64 -16.10 -8.39
N LEU A 624 15.96 -16.23 -7.26
CA LEU A 624 16.41 -17.08 -6.14
C LEU A 624 16.65 -18.52 -6.59
N LEU A 625 15.70 -19.10 -7.33
CA LEU A 625 15.81 -20.46 -7.85
C LEU A 625 16.95 -20.59 -8.86
N LEU A 626 17.11 -19.62 -9.76
CA LEU A 626 18.19 -19.61 -10.75
C LEU A 626 19.57 -19.54 -10.07
N LEU A 627 19.78 -18.58 -9.17
CA LEU A 627 21.05 -18.43 -8.45
C LEU A 627 21.33 -19.66 -7.58
N SER A 628 20.31 -20.22 -6.92
CA SER A 628 20.44 -21.48 -6.19
C SER A 628 20.83 -22.62 -7.12
N ALA A 629 20.23 -22.72 -8.31
CA ALA A 629 20.57 -23.74 -9.30
C ALA A 629 21.99 -23.59 -9.84
N VAL A 630 22.48 -22.36 -10.05
CA VAL A 630 23.88 -22.10 -10.45
C VAL A 630 24.84 -22.64 -9.41
N GLN A 631 24.60 -22.38 -8.12
CA GLN A 631 25.44 -22.90 -7.03
C GLN A 631 25.30 -24.42 -6.86
N CYS A 632 24.09 -24.96 -7.04
CA CYS A 632 23.79 -26.36 -6.77
C CYS A 632 24.16 -27.33 -7.90
N LEU A 633 24.00 -26.93 -9.16
CA LEU A 633 24.11 -27.82 -10.32
C LEU A 633 25.46 -27.68 -11.04
N GLY A 634 26.06 -26.48 -11.04
CA GLY A 634 27.28 -26.21 -11.79
C GLY A 634 28.41 -27.18 -11.43
N LEU A 635 28.64 -27.41 -10.13
CA LEU A 635 29.69 -28.30 -9.64
C LEU A 635 29.40 -29.79 -9.91
N PRO A 636 28.23 -30.35 -9.56
CA PRO A 636 27.88 -31.72 -9.92
C PRO A 636 27.97 -32.00 -11.42
N CYS A 637 27.52 -31.10 -12.28
CA CYS A 637 27.59 -31.27 -13.73
C CYS A 637 29.04 -31.38 -14.24
N LEU A 638 29.95 -30.52 -13.77
CA LEU A 638 31.38 -30.60 -14.10
C LEU A 638 31.98 -31.93 -13.64
N TRP A 639 31.53 -32.42 -12.49
CA TRP A 639 31.97 -33.69 -11.92
C TRP A 639 31.43 -34.91 -12.67
N LEU A 640 30.16 -34.91 -13.08
CA LEU A 640 29.54 -35.94 -13.91
C LEU A 640 30.21 -36.01 -15.29
N PHE A 641 30.52 -34.87 -15.89
CA PHE A 641 31.23 -34.81 -17.16
C PHE A 641 32.65 -35.39 -17.06
N ASN A 642 33.38 -35.06 -15.99
CA ASN A 642 34.67 -35.68 -15.71
C ASN A 642 34.54 -37.17 -15.37
N TRP A 643 33.42 -37.58 -14.73
CA TRP A 643 33.15 -38.99 -14.44
C TRP A 643 33.04 -39.82 -15.71
N ALA A 644 32.27 -39.34 -16.69
CA ALA A 644 32.09 -40.02 -17.97
C ALA A 644 33.42 -40.22 -18.75
N LYS A 645 34.39 -39.33 -18.57
CA LYS A 645 35.68 -39.37 -19.27
C LYS A 645 36.75 -40.26 -18.64
N CYS A 646 36.69 -40.50 -17.33
CA CYS A 646 37.75 -41.21 -16.61
C CYS A 646 37.29 -42.62 -16.16
N LYS A 647 37.88 -43.69 -16.73
CA LYS A 647 37.58 -45.10 -16.41
C LYS A 647 38.40 -45.72 -15.26
N ASN A 648 39.54 -45.14 -14.88
CA ASN A 648 40.39 -45.71 -13.82
C ASN A 648 39.98 -45.21 -12.43
N ARG A 649 39.60 -46.14 -11.52
CA ARG A 649 39.53 -45.90 -10.08
C ARG A 649 40.91 -46.19 -9.49
N GLN A 650 41.66 -45.16 -9.11
CA GLN A 650 42.76 -45.30 -8.17
C GLN A 650 42.22 -44.99 -6.77
N SER A 651 42.68 -45.72 -5.75
CA SER A 651 42.32 -45.47 -4.36
C SER A 651 43.06 -44.23 -3.83
N PRO A 652 42.41 -43.37 -3.02
CA PRO A 652 43.08 -42.20 -2.47
C PRO A 652 44.26 -42.64 -1.61
N SER A 653 45.47 -42.14 -1.90
CA SER A 653 46.59 -42.28 -0.97
C SER A 653 46.32 -41.32 0.19
N LEU A 654 45.88 -41.81 1.34
CA LEU A 654 45.72 -41.00 2.55
C LEU A 654 47.09 -40.44 2.95
N LYS A 655 47.30 -39.13 2.75
CA LYS A 655 48.59 -38.47 3.00
C LYS A 655 48.85 -38.23 4.49
N ASP A 656 47.80 -37.92 5.27
CA ASP A 656 47.86 -37.72 6.72
C ASP A 656 46.46 -37.92 7.33
N ALA A 657 46.33 -38.85 8.29
CA ALA A 657 45.06 -39.16 8.94
C ALA A 657 44.58 -38.07 9.92
N ARG A 658 45.46 -37.13 10.31
CA ARG A 658 45.13 -36.01 11.20
C ARG A 658 44.34 -34.91 10.50
N LEU A 659 44.36 -34.88 9.17
CA LEU A 659 43.69 -33.86 8.38
C LEU A 659 42.25 -34.26 8.06
N PRO A 660 41.33 -33.29 7.98
CA PRO A 660 40.00 -33.55 7.45
C PRO A 660 40.11 -34.01 6.00
N PHE A 661 39.14 -34.77 5.52
CA PHE A 661 39.15 -35.28 4.15
C PHE A 661 39.28 -34.17 3.08
N VAL A 662 38.67 -33.00 3.32
CA VAL A 662 38.87 -31.80 2.50
C VAL A 662 40.33 -31.33 2.53
N GLY A 663 40.97 -31.31 3.70
CA GLY A 663 42.38 -30.96 3.85
C GLY A 663 43.31 -31.92 3.10
N GLN A 664 43.04 -33.23 3.15
CA GLN A 664 43.86 -34.25 2.46
C GLN A 664 43.88 -34.09 0.93
N VAL A 665 42.80 -33.56 0.35
CA VAL A 665 42.67 -33.36 -1.11
C VAL A 665 43.21 -32.01 -1.55
N PHE A 666 43.00 -30.95 -0.76
CA PHE A 666 43.27 -29.57 -1.18
C PHE A 666 44.61 -28.99 -0.70
N LEU A 667 45.13 -29.45 0.44
CA LEU A 667 46.39 -28.94 0.97
C LEU A 667 47.59 -29.54 0.23
N ALA A 668 48.66 -28.76 0.11
CA ALA A 668 49.93 -29.24 -0.40
C ALA A 668 50.51 -30.33 0.52
N SER A 669 51.40 -31.17 0.00
CA SER A 669 52.05 -32.25 0.76
C SER A 669 52.89 -31.76 1.95
N ARG A 670 53.25 -30.48 1.97
CA ARG A 670 53.92 -29.82 3.07
C ARG A 670 52.90 -29.09 3.94
N HIS A 671 52.69 -29.59 5.15
CA HIS A 671 51.75 -29.02 6.12
C HIS A 671 52.46 -27.91 6.93
N ASP A 672 52.37 -26.69 6.41
CA ASP A 672 52.77 -25.49 7.14
C ASP A 672 51.79 -25.15 8.27
N ALA A 673 52.15 -24.18 9.12
CA ALA A 673 51.30 -23.77 10.24
C ALA A 673 49.92 -23.28 9.78
N ALA A 674 49.83 -22.69 8.58
CA ALA A 674 48.58 -22.29 7.96
C ALA A 674 47.67 -23.48 7.61
N ALA A 675 48.22 -24.53 6.99
CA ALA A 675 47.51 -25.77 6.70
C ALA A 675 47.01 -26.47 7.98
N GLN A 676 47.82 -26.46 9.05
CA GLN A 676 47.47 -27.05 10.35
C GLN A 676 46.29 -26.31 10.98
N LEU A 677 46.37 -24.98 11.08
CA LEU A 677 45.32 -24.17 11.72
C LEU A 677 44.02 -24.15 10.90
N ALA A 678 44.10 -24.05 9.57
CA ALA A 678 42.93 -24.19 8.69
C ALA A 678 42.25 -25.56 8.86
N SER A 679 43.05 -26.59 9.14
CA SER A 679 42.59 -27.94 9.42
C SER A 679 42.18 -28.16 10.89
N GLY A 680 42.15 -27.14 11.74
CA GLY A 680 41.71 -27.25 13.14
C GLY A 680 42.71 -27.94 14.07
N LEU A 681 43.98 -27.99 13.69
CA LEU A 681 45.10 -28.46 14.51
C LEU A 681 45.81 -27.24 15.10
N ILE A 682 45.63 -27.01 16.40
CA ILE A 682 46.23 -25.87 17.11
C ILE A 682 47.54 -26.33 17.78
N PRO A 683 48.71 -25.81 17.40
CA PRO A 683 49.97 -26.16 18.06
C PRO A 683 50.03 -25.52 19.46
N LEU A 684 50.08 -26.34 20.51
CA LEU A 684 50.27 -25.92 21.91
C LEU A 684 51.73 -26.06 22.37
N GLY A 685 52.55 -26.77 21.59
CA GLY A 685 53.97 -26.96 21.79
C GLY A 685 54.59 -27.71 20.60
N PRO A 686 55.90 -27.99 20.62
CA PRO A 686 56.58 -28.61 19.48
C PRO A 686 56.07 -30.02 19.13
N TRP A 687 55.41 -30.69 20.08
CA TRP A 687 54.94 -32.08 19.95
C TRP A 687 53.50 -32.27 20.42
N LEU A 688 52.78 -31.18 20.70
CA LEU A 688 51.44 -31.19 21.28
C LEU A 688 50.50 -30.35 20.41
N PHE A 689 49.49 -31.00 19.85
CA PHE A 689 48.46 -30.35 19.03
C PHE A 689 47.09 -30.58 19.65
N LEU A 690 46.27 -29.54 19.73
CA LEU A 690 44.84 -29.70 19.99
C LEU A 690 44.11 -29.91 18.67
N ASP A 691 43.53 -31.10 18.48
CA ASP A 691 42.60 -31.37 17.40
C ASP A 691 41.21 -30.92 17.80
N LEU A 692 40.78 -29.79 17.25
CA LEU A 692 39.49 -29.18 17.52
C LEU A 692 38.31 -30.02 17.02
N LYS A 693 38.51 -30.84 15.97
CA LYS A 693 37.44 -31.68 15.41
C LYS A 693 37.09 -32.80 16.36
N LEU A 694 38.12 -33.42 16.94
CA LEU A 694 37.99 -34.55 17.86
C LEU A 694 37.91 -34.11 19.32
N TRP A 695 38.14 -32.81 19.61
CA TRP A 695 38.30 -32.25 20.95
C TRP A 695 39.33 -33.04 21.78
N ARG A 696 40.50 -33.32 21.18
CA ARG A 696 41.56 -34.15 21.78
C ARG A 696 42.93 -33.53 21.65
N LEU A 697 43.76 -33.72 22.68
CA LEU A 697 45.18 -33.43 22.63
C LEU A 697 45.93 -34.58 21.95
N LEU A 698 46.52 -34.30 20.80
CA LEU A 698 47.39 -35.19 20.05
C LEU A 698 48.85 -34.93 20.45
N ILE A 699 49.48 -35.93 21.05
CA ILE A 699 50.92 -35.91 21.32
C ILE A 699 51.60 -36.62 20.17
N THR A 700 52.35 -35.87 19.36
CA THR A 700 53.19 -36.44 18.32
C THR A 700 54.55 -36.74 18.93
N SER A 701 54.68 -37.88 19.61
CA SER A 701 56.00 -38.44 19.92
C SER A 701 56.78 -38.63 18.61
N PRO A 702 58.12 -38.55 18.59
CA PRO A 702 58.89 -39.01 17.43
C PRO A 702 58.71 -40.53 17.32
N SER A 703 57.62 -40.96 16.69
CA SER A 703 57.36 -42.37 16.41
C SER A 703 58.22 -42.79 15.23
N VAL A 704 59.09 -43.76 15.48
CA VAL A 704 59.87 -44.51 14.48
C VAL A 704 59.02 -44.78 13.24
N ALA A 705 59.58 -44.47 12.07
CA ALA A 705 58.97 -44.69 10.77
C ALA A 705 58.37 -46.09 10.66
N ILE A 706 57.05 -46.18 10.54
CA ILE A 706 56.39 -47.40 10.05
C ILE A 706 56.66 -47.44 8.55
N ILE A 707 57.57 -48.31 8.17
CA ILE A 707 57.98 -48.58 6.79
C ILE A 707 56.77 -49.16 6.03
N GLY A 708 56.07 -48.30 5.29
CA GLY A 708 55.37 -48.69 4.06
C GLY A 708 56.26 -48.34 2.86
N PRO A 709 56.16 -49.03 1.72
CA PRO A 709 57.06 -48.80 0.59
C PRO A 709 56.82 -47.39 0.03
N PHE A 710 57.69 -46.47 0.41
CA PHE A 710 57.85 -45.17 -0.24
C PHE A 710 58.55 -45.44 -1.57
N GLU A 711 57.85 -45.29 -2.69
CA GLU A 711 58.54 -45.01 -3.96
C GLU A 711 59.02 -43.55 -3.91
N PRO A 712 60.35 -43.30 -3.91
CA PRO A 712 60.87 -41.94 -3.86
C PRO A 712 60.84 -41.36 -5.27
N HIS A 713 59.75 -40.68 -5.64
CA HIS A 713 59.82 -39.70 -6.73
C HIS A 713 60.36 -38.39 -6.15
N ALA A 714 61.66 -38.37 -5.83
CA ALA A 714 62.39 -37.15 -5.53
C ALA A 714 62.63 -36.37 -6.85
N ALA A 715 61.61 -35.64 -7.31
CA ALA A 715 61.84 -34.57 -8.26
C ALA A 715 62.46 -33.41 -7.48
N VAL A 716 63.80 -33.29 -7.53
CA VAL A 716 64.51 -32.10 -7.07
C VAL A 716 64.09 -30.95 -7.98
N TYR A 717 63.04 -30.23 -7.59
CA TYR A 717 62.68 -28.96 -8.21
C TYR A 717 63.70 -27.93 -7.72
N ARG A 718 64.53 -27.41 -8.64
CA ARG A 718 65.37 -26.23 -8.39
C ARG A 718 64.44 -25.06 -8.08
N ASP A 719 64.23 -24.81 -6.80
CA ASP A 719 63.29 -23.79 -6.36
C ASP A 719 63.89 -22.40 -6.59
N ASN A 720 63.31 -21.68 -7.54
CA ASN A 720 63.68 -20.32 -7.85
C ASN A 720 63.25 -19.47 -6.65
N ARG A 721 64.18 -19.06 -5.77
CA ARG A 721 63.93 -18.41 -4.46
C ARG A 721 62.91 -17.24 -4.45
N TRP A 722 62.62 -16.67 -5.61
CA TRP A 722 61.64 -15.61 -5.80
C TRP A 722 60.20 -16.12 -5.93
N VAL A 723 59.97 -17.27 -6.57
CA VAL A 723 58.62 -17.80 -6.86
C VAL A 723 57.86 -18.18 -5.58
N PRO A 724 58.42 -18.87 -4.58
CA PRO A 724 57.73 -19.17 -3.32
C PRO A 724 57.34 -17.90 -2.55
N ARG A 725 58.20 -16.86 -2.57
CA ARG A 725 57.96 -15.60 -1.86
C ARG A 725 56.81 -14.79 -2.47
N VAL A 726 56.72 -14.75 -3.80
CA VAL A 726 55.59 -14.09 -4.48
C VAL A 726 54.28 -14.78 -4.13
N TRP A 727 54.23 -16.12 -4.17
CA TRP A 727 53.01 -16.87 -3.82
C TRP A 727 52.58 -16.71 -2.36
N VAL A 728 53.51 -16.54 -1.42
CA VAL A 728 53.20 -16.23 -0.02
C VAL A 728 52.62 -14.81 0.12
N VAL A 729 53.15 -13.82 -0.61
CA VAL A 729 52.59 -12.46 -0.62
C VAL A 729 51.19 -12.45 -1.22
N VAL A 730 51.00 -13.09 -2.37
CA VAL A 730 49.68 -13.18 -3.03
C VAL A 730 48.68 -13.98 -2.17
N GLY A 731 49.11 -15.07 -1.55
CA GLY A 731 48.29 -15.86 -0.63
C GLY A 731 47.87 -15.08 0.62
N THR A 732 48.80 -14.31 1.20
CA THR A 732 48.51 -13.38 2.30
C THR A 732 47.48 -12.32 1.88
N MET A 733 47.64 -11.73 0.69
CA MET A 733 46.67 -10.78 0.14
C MET A 733 45.30 -11.42 -0.10
N TYR A 734 45.24 -12.68 -0.54
CA TYR A 734 43.99 -13.42 -0.71
C TYR A 734 43.25 -13.61 0.63
N VAL A 735 43.95 -13.99 1.70
CA VAL A 735 43.33 -14.13 3.04
C VAL A 735 42.84 -12.78 3.55
N ALA A 736 43.65 -11.71 3.39
CA ALA A 736 43.23 -10.36 3.76
C ALA A 736 41.99 -9.91 2.98
N ALA A 737 41.93 -10.19 1.67
CA ALA A 737 40.77 -9.91 0.83
C ALA A 737 39.53 -10.73 1.25
N ALA A 738 39.70 -11.98 1.67
CA ALA A 738 38.61 -12.81 2.17
C ALA A 738 38.04 -12.31 3.51
N ILE A 739 38.89 -11.84 4.42
CA ILE A 739 38.46 -11.19 5.67
C ILE A 739 37.72 -9.90 5.33
N TYR A 740 38.30 -9.05 4.48
CA TYR A 740 37.67 -7.81 4.04
C TYR A 740 36.30 -8.07 3.43
N SER A 741 36.20 -9.00 2.46
CA SER A 741 34.94 -9.41 1.84
C SER A 741 33.90 -9.85 2.87
N SER A 742 34.30 -10.65 3.86
CA SER A 742 33.41 -11.14 4.92
C SER A 742 32.88 -10.02 5.82
N VAL A 743 33.74 -9.06 6.16
CA VAL A 743 33.37 -7.90 6.99
C VAL A 743 32.49 -6.93 6.19
N SER A 744 32.83 -6.68 4.92
CA SER A 744 32.01 -5.87 4.02
C SER A 744 30.63 -6.50 3.79
N TYR A 745 30.56 -7.82 3.61
CA TYR A 745 29.30 -8.54 3.53
C TYR A 745 28.46 -8.38 4.79
N LEU A 746 29.07 -8.43 5.97
CA LEU A 746 28.35 -8.22 7.22
C LEU A 746 27.70 -6.85 7.29
N GLY A 747 28.40 -5.80 6.82
CA GLY A 747 27.82 -4.46 6.70
C GLY A 747 26.63 -4.39 5.74
N LEU A 748 26.71 -5.06 4.58
CA LEU A 748 25.60 -5.16 3.63
C LEU A 748 24.41 -5.94 4.20
N ALA A 749 24.68 -7.08 4.83
CA ALA A 749 23.66 -7.92 5.45
C ALA A 749 22.97 -7.23 6.64
N GLN A 750 23.69 -6.41 7.41
CA GLN A 750 23.14 -5.65 8.52
C GLN A 750 22.01 -4.73 8.09
N GLY A 751 22.14 -4.05 6.94
CA GLY A 751 21.11 -3.14 6.44
C GLY A 751 19.85 -3.89 5.95
N LEU A 752 20.04 -5.04 5.31
CA LEU A 752 18.97 -5.79 4.64
C LEU A 752 18.22 -6.79 5.56
N LEU A 753 18.89 -7.40 6.53
CA LEU A 753 18.30 -8.42 7.42
C LEU A 753 17.72 -7.86 8.73
N THR A 754 17.51 -6.54 8.81
CA THR A 754 16.91 -5.89 9.99
C THR A 754 15.48 -6.32 10.27
N ASN A 755 14.77 -6.84 9.25
CA ASN A 755 13.37 -7.22 9.33
C ASN A 755 13.02 -8.34 8.34
N ASP A 756 11.90 -9.03 8.59
CA ASP A 756 11.43 -10.18 7.80
C ASP A 756 11.01 -9.83 6.35
N LEU A 757 10.89 -8.53 6.02
CA LEU A 757 10.56 -8.04 4.67
C LEU A 757 11.78 -7.95 3.75
N VAL A 758 13.00 -8.02 4.32
CA VAL A 758 14.28 -7.76 3.62
C VAL A 758 14.28 -6.38 2.94
N TRP A 759 13.59 -5.41 3.55
CA TRP A 759 13.53 -4.02 3.10
C TRP A 759 14.38 -3.15 4.03
N PRO A 760 15.52 -2.61 3.57
CA PRO A 760 16.36 -1.75 4.38
C PRO A 760 15.62 -0.52 4.92
N ALA A 761 15.73 -0.28 6.23
CA ALA A 761 15.16 0.91 6.87
C ALA A 761 13.63 1.06 6.72
N PHE A 762 12.89 -0.03 6.50
CA PHE A 762 11.44 0.02 6.56
C PHE A 762 11.00 0.44 7.96
N ASN A 763 10.35 1.61 8.05
CA ASN A 763 9.84 2.18 9.28
C ASN A 763 8.38 2.61 9.09
N MET A 764 7.63 2.68 10.19
CA MET A 764 6.21 3.04 10.16
C MET A 764 5.97 4.52 9.82
N THR A 765 6.94 5.40 10.11
CA THR A 765 6.82 6.86 9.97
C THR A 765 7.38 7.42 8.66
N GLY A 766 8.12 6.61 7.90
CA GLY A 766 8.74 7.00 6.64
C GLY A 766 8.29 6.10 5.49
N SER A 767 8.78 4.87 5.45
CA SER A 767 8.52 3.90 4.37
C SER A 767 7.05 3.51 4.27
N HIS A 768 6.45 3.17 5.41
CA HIS A 768 5.02 2.86 5.46
C HIS A 768 4.17 4.07 5.11
N SER A 769 4.42 5.24 5.72
CA SER A 769 3.66 6.46 5.43
C SER A 769 3.77 6.89 3.96
N PHE A 770 4.94 6.68 3.34
CA PHE A 770 5.15 6.93 1.92
C PHE A 770 4.26 6.02 1.05
N LEU A 771 4.28 4.71 1.32
CA LEU A 771 3.41 3.76 0.62
C LEU A 771 1.93 4.09 0.86
N ALA A 772 1.54 4.37 2.10
CA ALA A 772 0.18 4.75 2.46
C ALA A 772 -0.29 5.98 1.69
N ASN A 773 0.52 7.04 1.64
CA ASN A 773 0.17 8.25 0.89
C ASN A 773 0.05 7.98 -0.60
N TRP A 774 0.98 7.20 -1.18
CA TRP A 774 0.95 6.88 -2.60
C TRP A 774 -0.26 6.02 -3.00
N PHE A 775 -0.52 4.93 -2.24
CA PHE A 775 -1.68 4.06 -2.49
C PHE A 775 -3.01 4.74 -2.18
N ASN A 776 -3.04 5.78 -1.34
CA ASN A 776 -4.27 6.53 -1.07
C ASN A 776 -4.52 7.66 -2.07
N GLU A 777 -3.57 8.03 -2.93
CA GLU A 777 -3.76 9.10 -3.90
C GLU A 777 -4.71 8.64 -5.03
N PRO A 778 -5.93 9.21 -5.15
CA PRO A 778 -6.99 8.69 -6.02
C PRO A 778 -6.63 8.63 -7.51
N ALA A 779 -5.67 9.45 -7.95
CA ALA A 779 -5.08 9.39 -9.29
C ALA A 779 -4.46 8.02 -9.64
N HIS A 780 -4.07 7.22 -8.64
CA HIS A 780 -3.48 5.88 -8.81
C HIS A 780 -4.47 4.74 -8.53
N VAL A 781 -5.60 5.03 -7.88
CA VAL A 781 -6.58 4.03 -7.42
C VAL A 781 -7.81 3.99 -8.34
N LEU A 782 -8.19 5.11 -8.94
CA LEU A 782 -9.35 5.19 -9.82
C LEU A 782 -8.97 4.78 -11.25
N GLY A 783 -9.18 3.50 -11.56
CA GLY A 783 -9.01 2.96 -12.91
C GLY A 783 -7.64 2.33 -13.19
N ALA A 784 -6.88 1.95 -12.17
CA ALA A 784 -5.72 1.09 -12.38
C ALA A 784 -6.22 -0.29 -12.84
N ASP A 785 -5.90 -0.66 -14.09
CA ASP A 785 -6.02 -2.04 -14.54
C ASP A 785 -5.27 -2.96 -13.58
N SER A 786 -5.80 -4.15 -13.31
CA SER A 786 -5.19 -5.20 -12.44
C SER A 786 -3.81 -5.70 -12.90
N SER A 787 -3.23 -5.04 -13.89
CA SER A 787 -1.89 -5.25 -14.40
C SER A 787 -0.81 -4.93 -13.36
N ALA A 788 0.29 -5.68 -13.42
CA ALA A 788 1.45 -5.42 -12.58
C ALA A 788 2.11 -4.10 -12.99
N ILE A 789 2.07 -3.12 -12.08
CA ILE A 789 2.77 -1.83 -12.22
C ILE A 789 4.17 -2.02 -11.66
N ALA A 790 5.19 -1.70 -12.45
CA ALA A 790 6.55 -1.64 -11.94
C ALA A 790 6.72 -0.37 -11.09
N LEU A 791 6.95 -0.54 -9.78
CA LEU A 791 7.38 0.56 -8.92
C LEU A 791 8.82 0.91 -9.30
N THR A 792 8.95 1.87 -10.20
CA THR A 792 10.24 2.35 -10.70
C THR A 792 10.63 3.64 -9.98
N ASN A 793 11.83 4.14 -10.26
CA ASN A 793 12.23 5.49 -9.87
C ASN A 793 11.53 6.59 -10.70
N HIS A 794 10.42 6.30 -11.37
CA HIS A 794 9.68 7.30 -12.13
C HIS A 794 9.00 8.31 -11.21
N GLN A 795 8.90 9.55 -11.70
CA GLN A 795 8.37 10.67 -10.92
C GLN A 795 6.89 10.55 -10.55
N GLN A 796 6.17 9.60 -11.17
CA GLN A 796 4.78 9.27 -10.84
C GLN A 796 4.61 8.64 -9.44
N ILE A 797 5.71 8.24 -8.80
CA ILE A 797 5.71 7.66 -7.45
C ILE A 797 6.31 8.66 -6.44
N ASN A 798 6.52 9.92 -6.83
CA ASN A 798 6.99 10.95 -5.92
C ASN A 798 5.87 11.40 -4.97
N ALA A 799 6.18 11.48 -3.68
CA ALA A 799 5.27 12.00 -2.67
C ALA A 799 5.84 13.26 -2.03
N LEU A 800 5.03 14.31 -1.93
CA LEU A 800 5.39 15.50 -1.14
C LEU A 800 5.14 15.24 0.35
N GLY A 801 6.09 15.60 1.20
CA GLY A 801 5.93 15.46 2.64
C GLY A 801 7.26 15.34 3.41
N LEU A 802 7.19 15.60 4.72
CA LEU A 802 8.25 15.29 5.66
C LEU A 802 8.05 13.85 6.15
N PHE A 803 8.52 12.90 5.37
CA PHE A 803 8.61 11.51 5.81
C PHE A 803 9.82 11.39 6.73
N ASN A 804 9.66 10.75 7.89
CA ASN A 804 10.81 10.55 8.76
C ASN A 804 11.70 9.43 8.18
N LEU A 805 12.71 9.84 7.42
CA LEU A 805 13.70 8.94 6.83
C LEU A 805 14.84 8.59 7.79
N THR A 806 14.88 9.15 9.00
CA THR A 806 15.88 8.76 9.99
C THR A 806 15.56 7.35 10.49
N GLN A 807 16.56 6.47 10.44
CA GLN A 807 16.48 5.16 11.09
C GLN A 807 16.29 5.36 12.61
N PRO A 808 15.46 4.56 13.29
CA PRO A 808 15.64 4.35 14.72
C PRO A 808 16.98 3.67 15.01
#